data_AF-A0A8S3RM37-F1
#
_entry.id   AF-A0A8S3RM37-F1
#
_cell.length_a   1.000
_cell.length_b   1.000
_cell.length_c   1.000
_cell.angle_alpha   90.00
_cell.angle_beta   90.00
_cell.angle_gamma   90.00
#
_symmetry.space_group_name_H-M   'P 1'
#
loop_
_entity.id
_entity.type
_entity.pdbx_description
1 polymer ?
#
loop_
_entity_poly.entity_id
_entity_poly.type
_entity_poly.pdbx_seq_one_letter_code
_entity_poly.pdbx_strand_id
1 'polypeptide(L)'
;MCYYSPCHYTSSDIHAILHHSIKQHNRSSNFSIRKQVLDEISGHAAYKSHHFPLQISQIAEQINKGIKPNINSENMKITFKRTSSVVNPEPKYKDESVQTPEEDIYALLPDVIESLKSMNRLEDFKSTLIAIVNGHLFNNIAFHLLLDVGNFFSQSTIHNTRYSEETILFWLTIQKLFKGKGINFFRGYKGQGLSSEQSIKPEECKINFAVPSDPVLCKHSAKYTLDAAKPGLLDLSLNIVSEKLKGKDVKLSIDGKKLASGFGKLGDEDLGGHETAPTLQERQVRLDAERKEFDTKKEIVKKATSDGKSRMDDFDAVDKITIKNAFLVSITNLSRRVKELRELIVKRKLMVLNLMKQVTGDWKTSKVAPAISFSQTKIIQSQAAIEELLDCIDKIGFTVACLNGTEKNYVLGNKTTIHLDQQSNYICLRNLTDVSLEENEHDATITKQRSDEWFRLREKSRLTGSTFYKGLGLGKLKDQQTHYDKVYRGKEPEISKDLQDLFDYVTEQEINALGTLLGKIMPVYFPNLTYKEDGCEVISLNDSYAIISGDGSGIDQNHSNKVAFEFKCPKPGKQRTTDVHYTLPKYYSAQVLSQMFAKKTNSFTYISFSPDSTVFIDGKMDFDLWGDLWKMAEEIYTKDAKRPTKRHEKRSETLQKVNEFVNSCHFVAEFPSLRSLPCNCPPAFSKTDVFKSHRSKESDRDISKLPLQEMSIILEKCCSALDQAYNILRKPAKEVLLTVLSDLERNATIDNTFAHALPIQYGLSGFSLTMISVRNILKDAVSACTEKELNVKVIAFDGQFLEISVEDDKGIPLTVLRFMKKFWEKVQHIDKVDKVSHLIGLNNLNAIQSHQDLTENFDIQGNNIGLKLHHKVVASGINITKALDRKTRQNERAQEDKELESTIDNEMYLLQYLLTEIITEMDEDAINMLREAGKAMTENTQLNDPLTDVQDFKPQQMNFEAALIDLIASKNPETDSTWESCSLDNFKK
;
A
#
# COMPACT_ATOMS: atom_id res chain seq x y z
N MET A 1 -22.11 -9.28 -27.00
CA MET A 1 -21.99 -8.37 -25.83
C MET A 1 -23.38 -8.02 -25.32
N CYS A 2 -23.60 -7.88 -24.01
CA CYS A 2 -24.93 -7.59 -23.44
C CYS A 2 -24.95 -6.24 -22.73
N TYR A 3 -25.74 -5.30 -23.22
CA TYR A 3 -26.00 -4.02 -22.54
C TYR A 3 -27.32 -4.10 -21.76
N TYR A 4 -27.34 -3.47 -20.58
CA TYR A 4 -28.45 -3.49 -19.62
C TYR A 4 -29.08 -2.10 -19.49
N SER A 5 -30.41 -2.02 -19.50
CA SER A 5 -31.17 -0.83 -19.12
C SER A 5 -32.52 -1.25 -18.52
N PRO A 6 -32.95 -0.63 -17.41
CA PRO A 6 -34.26 -0.88 -16.80
C PRO A 6 -35.44 -0.22 -17.54
N CYS A 7 -35.19 0.53 -18.64
CA CYS A 7 -36.21 1.27 -19.40
C CYS A 7 -36.22 0.88 -20.88
N HIS A 8 -37.34 1.13 -21.59
CA HIS A 8 -37.44 0.98 -23.04
C HIS A 8 -36.30 1.73 -23.75
N TYR A 9 -35.47 1.02 -24.52
CA TYR A 9 -34.47 1.65 -25.36
C TYR A 9 -35.15 2.42 -26.50
N THR A 10 -34.88 3.72 -26.59
CA THR A 10 -35.23 4.49 -27.79
C THR A 10 -34.27 4.13 -28.93
N SER A 11 -34.63 4.40 -30.18
CA SER A 11 -33.72 4.23 -31.33
C SER A 11 -32.40 4.99 -31.14
N SER A 12 -32.44 6.15 -30.47
CA SER A 12 -31.26 6.95 -30.12
C SER A 12 -30.32 6.23 -29.13
N ASP A 13 -30.88 5.57 -28.11
CA ASP A 13 -30.07 4.83 -27.11
C ASP A 13 -29.36 3.64 -27.74
N ILE A 14 -30.05 2.92 -28.64
CA ILE A 14 -29.46 1.80 -29.37
C ILE A 14 -28.35 2.30 -30.30
N HIS A 15 -28.54 3.45 -30.96
CA HIS A 15 -27.50 4.07 -31.79
C HIS A 15 -26.26 4.45 -30.98
N ALA A 16 -26.43 5.01 -29.78
CA ALA A 16 -25.31 5.35 -28.90
C ALA A 16 -24.54 4.10 -28.43
N ILE A 17 -25.26 3.03 -28.07
CA ILE A 17 -24.68 1.74 -27.67
C ILE A 17 -23.94 1.07 -28.83
N LEU A 18 -24.49 1.13 -30.04
CA LEU A 18 -23.85 0.59 -31.25
C LEU A 18 -22.57 1.36 -31.57
N HIS A 19 -22.62 2.69 -31.52
CA HIS A 19 -21.47 3.55 -31.79
C HIS A 19 -20.35 3.37 -30.74
N HIS A 20 -20.71 3.17 -29.46
CA HIS A 20 -19.77 2.78 -28.42
C HIS A 20 -19.14 1.41 -28.71
N SER A 21 -19.96 0.43 -29.10
CA SER A 21 -19.51 -0.94 -29.40
C SER A 21 -18.53 -1.01 -30.58
N ILE A 22 -18.74 -0.17 -31.61
CA ILE A 22 -17.85 -0.05 -32.77
C ILE A 22 -16.50 0.55 -32.39
N LYS A 23 -16.45 1.47 -31.40
CA LYS A 23 -15.22 2.16 -30.99
C LYS A 23 -14.31 1.34 -30.06
N GLN A 24 -14.87 0.45 -29.26
CA GLN A 24 -14.17 -0.13 -28.10
C GLN A 24 -13.81 -1.62 -28.25
N HIS A 25 -14.28 -2.33 -29.28
CA HIS A 25 -14.21 -3.79 -29.29
C HIS A 25 -13.77 -4.44 -30.61
N ASN A 26 -13.34 -5.69 -30.50
CA ASN A 26 -12.81 -6.51 -31.59
C ASN A 26 -13.89 -6.76 -32.66
N ARG A 27 -13.56 -6.48 -33.92
CA ARG A 27 -14.54 -6.33 -35.02
C ARG A 27 -15.34 -7.61 -35.34
N SER A 28 -14.94 -8.79 -34.87
CA SER A 28 -15.58 -10.09 -35.14
C SER A 28 -16.74 -10.46 -34.21
N SER A 29 -17.11 -9.61 -33.24
CA SER A 29 -18.09 -9.95 -32.20
C SER A 29 -19.55 -9.78 -32.65
N ASN A 30 -20.44 -10.70 -32.22
CA ASN A 30 -21.90 -10.58 -32.38
C ASN A 30 -22.49 -9.53 -31.42
N PHE A 31 -23.40 -8.70 -31.93
CA PHE A 31 -24.10 -7.66 -31.16
C PHE A 31 -25.42 -8.20 -30.61
N SER A 32 -25.68 -7.98 -29.31
CA SER A 32 -26.91 -8.41 -28.65
C SER A 32 -27.37 -7.40 -27.61
N ILE A 33 -28.68 -7.30 -27.39
CA ILE A 33 -29.27 -6.43 -26.37
C ILE A 33 -30.15 -7.29 -25.47
N ARG A 34 -30.04 -7.10 -24.15
CA ARG A 34 -30.93 -7.77 -23.18
C ARG A 34 -32.05 -6.81 -22.81
N LYS A 35 -33.29 -7.27 -22.98
CA LYS A 35 -34.49 -6.54 -22.57
C LYS A 35 -35.09 -7.20 -21.34
N GLN A 36 -35.39 -6.40 -20.32
CA GLN A 36 -36.17 -6.84 -19.17
C GLN A 36 -37.63 -7.05 -19.62
N VAL A 37 -38.17 -8.23 -19.36
CA VAL A 37 -39.56 -8.61 -19.66
C VAL A 37 -40.16 -9.15 -18.37
N LEU A 38 -41.40 -8.77 -18.07
CA LEU A 38 -42.14 -9.39 -16.99
C LEU A 38 -42.53 -10.80 -17.42
N ASP A 39 -42.14 -11.79 -16.64
CA ASP A 39 -42.58 -13.16 -16.82
C ASP A 39 -44.07 -13.26 -16.45
N GLU A 40 -44.91 -13.60 -17.43
CA GLU A 40 -46.37 -13.52 -17.30
C GLU A 40 -46.94 -14.51 -16.26
N ILE A 41 -46.18 -15.53 -15.87
CA ILE A 41 -46.61 -16.56 -14.93
C ILE A 41 -46.16 -16.21 -13.50
N SER A 42 -44.93 -15.74 -13.33
CA SER A 42 -44.34 -15.50 -12.00
C SER A 42 -44.40 -14.04 -11.54
N GLY A 43 -44.70 -13.08 -12.44
CA GLY A 43 -44.65 -11.65 -12.14
C GLY A 43 -43.25 -11.10 -11.84
N HIS A 44 -42.21 -11.91 -11.99
CA HIS A 44 -40.82 -11.51 -11.79
C HIS A 44 -40.22 -10.98 -13.09
N ALA A 45 -39.24 -10.07 -12.96
CA ALA A 45 -38.52 -9.58 -14.11
C ALA A 45 -37.51 -10.63 -14.62
N ALA A 46 -37.73 -11.12 -15.83
CA ALA A 46 -36.79 -11.97 -16.57
C ALA A 46 -36.07 -11.15 -17.66
N TYR A 47 -34.89 -11.59 -18.10
CA TYR A 47 -34.15 -10.92 -19.19
C TYR A 47 -34.13 -11.78 -20.43
N LYS A 48 -34.67 -11.27 -21.53
CA LYS A 48 -34.59 -11.92 -22.84
C LYS A 48 -33.44 -11.31 -23.64
N SER A 49 -32.49 -12.16 -24.06
CA SER A 49 -31.39 -11.76 -24.91
C SER A 49 -31.84 -11.76 -26.38
N HIS A 50 -31.65 -10.64 -27.07
CA HIS A 50 -31.92 -10.51 -28.50
C HIS A 50 -30.60 -10.34 -29.25
N HIS A 51 -30.31 -11.31 -30.13
CA HIS A 51 -29.10 -11.33 -30.95
C HIS A 51 -29.39 -10.71 -32.32
N PHE A 52 -28.58 -9.74 -32.74
CA PHE A 52 -28.67 -9.20 -34.09
C PHE A 52 -27.83 -10.07 -35.04
N PRO A 53 -28.33 -10.35 -36.25
CA PRO A 53 -27.69 -11.28 -37.18
C PRO A 53 -26.42 -10.73 -37.85
N LEU A 54 -26.06 -9.46 -37.61
CA LEU A 54 -24.90 -8.81 -38.20
C LEU A 54 -23.78 -8.65 -37.17
N GLN A 55 -22.55 -8.94 -37.58
CA GLN A 55 -21.35 -8.67 -36.80
C GLN A 55 -21.04 -7.17 -36.74
N ILE A 56 -20.37 -6.73 -35.67
CA ILE A 56 -19.96 -5.33 -35.49
C ILE A 56 -19.07 -4.85 -36.66
N SER A 57 -18.21 -5.72 -37.22
CA SER A 57 -17.41 -5.47 -38.44
C SER A 57 -18.28 -5.06 -39.62
N GLN A 58 -19.33 -5.83 -39.91
CA GLN A 58 -20.21 -5.63 -41.06
C GLN A 58 -20.99 -4.32 -40.92
N ILE A 59 -21.42 -3.99 -39.71
CA ILE A 59 -22.09 -2.73 -39.40
C ILE A 59 -21.12 -1.55 -39.57
N ALA A 60 -19.90 -1.67 -39.05
CA ALA A 60 -18.88 -0.63 -39.17
C ALA A 60 -18.45 -0.40 -40.63
N GLU A 61 -18.36 -1.46 -41.44
CA GLU A 61 -18.03 -1.36 -42.86
C GLU A 61 -19.07 -0.55 -43.64
N GLN A 62 -20.37 -0.78 -43.37
CA GLN A 62 -21.45 -0.03 -44.02
C GLN A 62 -21.47 1.44 -43.59
N ILE A 63 -21.20 1.73 -42.31
CA ILE A 63 -21.04 3.11 -41.80
C ILE A 63 -19.86 3.82 -42.49
N ASN A 64 -18.73 3.13 -42.65
CA ASN A 64 -17.56 3.69 -43.33
C ASN A 64 -17.82 3.95 -44.82
N LYS A 65 -18.76 3.22 -45.44
CA LYS A 65 -19.27 3.50 -46.79
C LYS A 65 -20.30 4.64 -46.84
N GLY A 66 -20.48 5.37 -45.73
CA GLY A 66 -21.41 6.49 -45.62
C GLY A 66 -22.88 6.07 -45.48
N ILE A 67 -23.16 4.78 -45.28
CA ILE A 67 -24.53 4.24 -45.23
C ILE A 67 -24.96 4.16 -43.76
N LYS A 68 -25.96 4.96 -43.39
CA LYS A 68 -26.47 4.98 -42.01
C LYS A 68 -27.30 3.72 -41.73
N PRO A 69 -26.99 2.96 -40.66
CA PRO A 69 -27.86 1.88 -40.21
C PRO A 69 -29.16 2.48 -39.66
N ASN A 70 -30.30 1.94 -40.08
CA ASN A 70 -31.61 2.19 -39.51
C ASN A 70 -32.01 0.96 -38.69
N ILE A 71 -32.14 1.13 -37.38
CA ILE A 71 -32.51 0.07 -36.46
C ILE A 71 -33.99 0.22 -36.16
N ASN A 72 -34.79 -0.73 -36.63
CA ASN A 72 -36.19 -0.80 -36.24
C ASN A 72 -36.26 -1.55 -34.90
N SER A 73 -36.62 -0.84 -33.83
CA SER A 73 -36.69 -1.35 -32.46
C SER A 73 -37.88 -2.29 -32.22
N GLU A 74 -38.89 -2.31 -33.10
CA GLU A 74 -40.07 -3.17 -32.96
C GLU A 74 -39.82 -4.56 -33.54
N ASN A 75 -39.15 -4.66 -34.70
CA ASN A 75 -38.84 -5.94 -35.34
C ASN A 75 -37.35 -6.33 -35.27
N MET A 76 -36.54 -5.55 -34.52
CA MET A 76 -35.13 -5.83 -34.20
C MET A 76 -34.26 -6.08 -35.44
N LYS A 77 -34.55 -5.39 -36.55
CA LYS A 77 -33.80 -5.51 -37.80
C LYS A 77 -32.95 -4.26 -38.03
N ILE A 78 -31.66 -4.46 -38.32
CA ILE A 78 -30.79 -3.40 -38.82
C ILE A 78 -30.88 -3.42 -40.34
N THR A 79 -31.38 -2.34 -40.93
CA THR A 79 -31.44 -2.14 -42.38
C THR A 79 -30.54 -0.99 -42.77
N PHE A 80 -29.91 -1.07 -43.93
CA PHE A 80 -29.02 -0.02 -44.43
C PHE A 80 -29.74 0.70 -45.57
N LYS A 81 -30.14 1.95 -45.35
CA LYS A 81 -30.71 2.79 -46.43
C LYS A 81 -29.57 3.57 -47.06
N ARG A 82 -29.32 3.35 -48.36
CA ARG A 82 -28.52 4.28 -49.17
C ARG A 82 -29.24 5.62 -49.15
N THR A 83 -28.61 6.65 -48.61
CA THR A 83 -29.02 8.03 -48.87
C THR A 83 -28.89 8.25 -50.37
N SER A 84 -30.03 8.31 -51.06
CA SER A 84 -30.12 8.77 -52.44
C SER A 84 -29.39 10.11 -52.52
N SER A 85 -28.48 10.18 -53.51
CA SER A 85 -27.73 11.36 -53.95
C SER A 85 -28.43 12.67 -53.57
N VAL A 86 -27.74 13.47 -52.77
CA VAL A 86 -27.99 14.91 -52.67
C VAL A 86 -27.91 15.44 -54.09
N VAL A 87 -29.08 15.74 -54.67
CA VAL A 87 -29.19 16.63 -55.82
C VAL A 87 -28.60 17.95 -55.33
N ASN A 88 -27.45 18.34 -55.87
CA ASN A 88 -26.95 19.70 -55.71
C ASN A 88 -28.07 20.63 -56.20
N PRO A 89 -28.65 21.50 -55.35
CA PRO A 89 -29.44 22.58 -55.87
C PRO A 89 -28.47 23.46 -56.66
N GLU A 90 -28.73 23.61 -57.97
CA GLU A 90 -28.09 24.63 -58.78
C GLU A 90 -28.20 25.97 -58.05
N PRO A 91 -27.09 26.72 -57.90
CA PRO A 91 -27.16 28.07 -57.40
C PRO A 91 -28.00 28.88 -58.39
N LYS A 92 -29.18 29.33 -57.95
CA LYS A 92 -29.86 30.45 -58.60
C LYS A 92 -29.10 31.73 -58.26
N TYR A 93 -27.96 31.92 -58.91
CA TYR A 93 -27.48 33.26 -59.23
C TYR A 93 -27.56 33.39 -60.74
N LYS A 94 -28.42 34.30 -61.17
CA LYS A 94 -28.48 34.76 -62.55
C LYS A 94 -27.11 35.29 -62.94
N ASP A 95 -26.76 35.11 -64.21
CA ASP A 95 -25.71 35.86 -64.92
C ASP A 95 -25.72 37.34 -64.51
N GLU A 96 -24.78 37.74 -63.67
CA GLU A 96 -24.35 39.13 -63.55
C GLU A 96 -22.82 39.12 -63.43
N SER A 97 -22.19 40.04 -64.16
CA SER A 97 -20.76 40.28 -64.29
C SER A 97 -19.97 40.08 -62.99
N VAL A 98 -18.72 39.61 -63.10
CA VAL A 98 -17.75 39.53 -62.00
C VAL A 98 -17.65 40.88 -61.29
N GLN A 99 -18.48 41.09 -60.28
CA GLN A 99 -18.38 42.19 -59.32
C GLN A 99 -17.28 41.82 -58.34
N THR A 100 -16.37 42.75 -58.06
CA THR A 100 -15.37 42.50 -57.03
C THR A 100 -16.05 42.50 -55.66
N PRO A 101 -15.53 41.79 -54.65
CA PRO A 101 -16.08 41.82 -53.29
C PRO A 101 -16.22 43.24 -52.71
N GLU A 102 -15.47 44.21 -53.24
CA GLU A 102 -15.61 45.61 -52.86
C GLU A 102 -16.91 46.23 -53.41
N GLU A 103 -17.29 45.92 -54.65
CA GLU A 103 -18.52 46.41 -55.29
C GLU A 103 -19.78 45.90 -54.57
N ASP A 104 -19.75 44.66 -54.06
CA ASP A 104 -20.83 44.08 -53.25
C ASP A 104 -21.00 44.81 -51.90
N ILE A 105 -19.89 45.18 -51.25
CA ILE A 105 -19.93 45.92 -49.98
C ILE A 105 -20.51 47.33 -50.21
N TYR A 106 -20.09 48.00 -51.28
CA TYR A 106 -20.62 49.32 -51.63
C TYR A 106 -22.12 49.27 -51.97
N ALA A 107 -22.59 48.18 -52.59
CA ALA A 107 -24.01 47.98 -52.90
C ALA A 107 -24.88 47.77 -51.65
N LEU A 108 -24.36 47.12 -50.61
CA LEU A 108 -25.09 46.87 -49.35
C LEU A 108 -25.08 48.08 -48.39
N LEU A 109 -24.12 48.99 -48.55
CA LEU A 109 -23.89 50.08 -47.61
C LEU A 109 -25.10 51.03 -47.43
N PRO A 110 -25.85 51.43 -48.48
CA PRO A 110 -27.03 52.29 -48.33
C PRO A 110 -28.10 51.66 -47.43
N ASP A 111 -28.43 50.39 -47.66
CA ASP A 111 -29.45 49.66 -46.89
C ASP A 111 -29.02 49.44 -45.44
N VAL A 112 -27.72 49.19 -45.22
CA VAL A 112 -27.12 49.09 -43.88
C VAL A 112 -27.22 50.44 -43.16
N ILE A 113 -26.88 51.54 -43.83
CA ILE A 113 -26.97 52.90 -43.25
C ILE A 113 -28.42 53.24 -42.90
N GLU A 114 -29.38 52.95 -43.77
CA GLU A 114 -30.80 53.19 -43.50
C GLU A 114 -31.30 52.36 -42.31
N SER A 115 -30.96 51.06 -42.28
CA SER A 115 -31.28 50.17 -41.16
C SER A 115 -30.70 50.69 -39.84
N LEU A 116 -29.44 51.12 -39.82
CA LEU A 116 -28.78 51.65 -38.63
C LEU A 116 -29.35 53.00 -38.18
N LYS A 117 -29.77 53.86 -39.11
CA LYS A 117 -30.50 55.11 -38.79
C LYS A 117 -31.83 54.81 -38.11
N SER A 118 -32.59 53.84 -38.63
CA SER A 118 -33.88 53.44 -38.04
C SER A 118 -33.73 52.89 -36.61
N MET A 119 -32.58 52.29 -36.29
CA MET A 119 -32.24 51.78 -34.96
C MET A 119 -31.54 52.81 -34.06
N ASN A 120 -31.25 54.02 -34.56
CA ASN A 120 -30.44 55.04 -33.88
C ASN A 120 -29.03 54.55 -33.46
N ARG A 121 -28.37 53.75 -34.32
CA ARG A 121 -27.04 53.15 -34.06
C ARG A 121 -25.96 53.51 -35.09
N LEU A 122 -26.21 54.49 -35.97
CA LEU A 122 -25.29 54.83 -37.06
C LEU A 122 -23.91 55.31 -36.56
N GLU A 123 -23.88 56.17 -35.53
CA GLU A 123 -22.62 56.66 -34.98
C GLU A 123 -21.79 55.55 -34.32
N ASP A 124 -22.43 54.60 -33.64
CA ASP A 124 -21.75 53.44 -33.05
C ASP A 124 -21.12 52.54 -34.12
N PHE A 125 -21.82 52.33 -35.23
CA PHE A 125 -21.29 51.57 -36.36
C PHE A 125 -20.10 52.28 -37.00
N LYS A 126 -20.17 53.61 -37.16
CA LYS A 126 -19.06 54.43 -37.63
C LYS A 126 -17.84 54.33 -36.71
N SER A 127 -18.03 54.41 -35.39
CA SER A 127 -16.94 54.20 -34.42
C SER A 127 -16.33 52.79 -34.53
N THR A 128 -17.17 51.78 -34.76
CA THR A 128 -16.70 50.39 -34.97
C THR A 128 -15.87 50.26 -36.23
N LEU A 129 -16.31 50.85 -37.35
CA LEU A 129 -15.54 50.86 -38.60
C LEU A 129 -14.18 51.58 -38.43
N ILE A 130 -14.15 52.72 -37.74
CA ILE A 130 -12.89 53.42 -37.43
C ILE A 130 -11.96 52.50 -36.61
N ALA A 131 -12.49 51.78 -35.63
CA ALA A 131 -11.70 50.83 -34.83
C ALA A 131 -11.16 49.65 -35.66
N ILE A 132 -11.92 49.16 -36.65
CA ILE A 132 -11.46 48.13 -37.60
C ILE A 132 -10.35 48.69 -38.49
N VAL A 133 -10.55 49.87 -39.10
CA VAL A 133 -9.57 50.52 -39.98
C VAL A 133 -8.25 50.77 -39.26
N ASN A 134 -8.32 51.19 -38.00
CA ASN A 134 -7.14 51.43 -37.16
C ASN A 134 -6.51 50.12 -36.64
N GLY A 135 -7.06 48.95 -36.99
CA GLY A 135 -6.51 47.64 -36.62
C GLY A 135 -6.77 47.18 -35.18
N HIS A 136 -7.56 47.92 -34.40
CA HIS A 136 -7.78 47.62 -32.98
C HIS A 136 -8.64 46.36 -32.74
N LEU A 137 -9.42 45.92 -33.73
CA LEU A 137 -10.39 44.85 -33.56
C LEU A 137 -9.99 43.49 -34.18
N PHE A 138 -8.95 43.43 -35.02
CA PHE A 138 -8.57 42.19 -35.71
C PHE A 138 -8.17 41.04 -34.79
N ASN A 139 -7.66 41.33 -33.59
CA ASN A 139 -7.32 40.32 -32.58
C ASN A 139 -8.37 40.22 -31.46
N ASN A 140 -9.47 40.95 -31.56
CA ASN A 140 -10.49 40.99 -30.52
C ASN A 140 -11.48 39.83 -30.70
N ILE A 141 -11.64 38.99 -29.67
CA ILE A 141 -12.53 37.83 -29.74
C ILE A 141 -13.99 38.21 -30.02
N ALA A 142 -14.46 39.36 -29.55
CA ALA A 142 -15.83 39.82 -29.80
C ALA A 142 -16.06 40.12 -31.29
N PHE A 143 -15.03 40.61 -31.99
CA PHE A 143 -15.09 40.85 -33.42
C PHE A 143 -15.16 39.54 -34.21
N HIS A 144 -14.29 38.57 -33.88
CA HIS A 144 -14.34 37.24 -34.51
C HIS A 144 -15.67 36.50 -34.25
N LEU A 145 -16.19 36.58 -33.04
CA LEU A 145 -17.51 36.01 -32.70
C LEU A 145 -18.64 36.68 -33.48
N LEU A 146 -18.57 37.98 -33.74
CA LEU A 146 -19.53 38.70 -34.58
C LEU A 146 -19.44 38.26 -36.03
N LEU A 147 -18.23 38.10 -36.57
CA LEU A 147 -18.01 37.58 -37.93
C LEU A 147 -18.58 36.16 -38.07
N ASP A 148 -18.40 35.29 -37.07
CA ASP A 148 -18.98 33.94 -37.07
C ASP A 148 -20.52 33.96 -37.02
N VAL A 149 -21.14 34.96 -36.37
CA VAL A 149 -22.59 35.16 -36.41
C VAL A 149 -23.05 35.59 -37.81
N GLY A 150 -22.34 36.54 -38.44
CA GLY A 150 -22.61 36.92 -39.83
C GLY A 150 -22.47 35.74 -40.78
N ASN A 151 -21.40 34.95 -40.63
CA ASN A 151 -21.16 33.73 -41.39
C ASN A 151 -22.24 32.67 -41.14
N PHE A 152 -22.74 32.55 -39.91
CA PHE A 152 -23.83 31.63 -39.58
C PHE A 152 -25.10 31.96 -40.37
N PHE A 153 -25.51 33.24 -40.40
CA PHE A 153 -26.71 33.68 -41.10
C PHE A 153 -26.58 33.73 -42.62
N SER A 154 -25.37 33.74 -43.17
CA SER A 154 -25.15 33.66 -44.63
C SER A 154 -25.17 32.24 -45.19
N GLN A 155 -25.23 31.20 -44.35
CA GLN A 155 -25.24 29.81 -44.81
C GLN A 155 -26.63 29.34 -45.23
N SER A 156 -26.68 28.42 -46.20
CA SER A 156 -27.92 27.71 -46.55
C SER A 156 -28.43 26.77 -45.45
N THR A 157 -27.54 26.30 -44.57
CA THR A 157 -27.88 25.43 -43.43
C THR A 157 -26.95 25.71 -42.25
N ILE A 158 -27.44 25.48 -41.02
CA ILE A 158 -26.66 25.66 -39.79
C ILE A 158 -25.44 24.74 -39.66
N HIS A 159 -25.34 23.70 -40.48
CA HIS A 159 -24.24 22.73 -40.46
C HIS A 159 -23.01 23.20 -41.25
N ASN A 160 -23.20 24.18 -42.15
CA ASN A 160 -22.13 24.68 -43.03
C ASN A 160 -21.31 25.79 -42.40
N THR A 161 -21.69 26.28 -41.21
CA THR A 161 -20.98 27.36 -40.52
C THR A 161 -19.53 26.97 -40.27
N ARG A 162 -18.60 27.78 -40.79
CA ARG A 162 -17.17 27.69 -40.50
C ARG A 162 -16.85 28.64 -39.37
N TYR A 163 -15.96 28.21 -38.49
CA TYR A 163 -15.50 28.97 -37.33
C TYR A 163 -14.01 29.26 -37.50
N SER A 164 -13.56 30.43 -37.06
CA SER A 164 -12.13 30.70 -37.01
C SER A 164 -11.43 29.86 -35.93
N GLU A 165 -10.11 29.74 -36.00
CA GLU A 165 -9.36 28.99 -34.97
C GLU A 165 -9.46 29.70 -33.60
N GLU A 166 -9.47 31.03 -33.60
CA GLU A 166 -9.59 31.87 -32.41
C GLU A 166 -10.91 31.65 -31.68
N THR A 167 -12.04 31.58 -32.40
CA THR A 167 -13.35 31.34 -31.78
C THR A 167 -13.50 29.90 -31.32
N ILE A 168 -12.95 28.92 -32.05
CA ILE A 168 -12.91 27.53 -31.59
C ILE A 168 -12.15 27.41 -30.26
N LEU A 169 -10.98 28.05 -30.13
CA LEU A 169 -10.19 28.05 -28.90
C LEU A 169 -10.93 28.73 -27.74
N PHE A 170 -11.61 29.84 -28.01
CA PHE A 170 -12.46 30.51 -27.04
C PHE A 170 -13.59 29.58 -26.55
N TRP A 171 -14.31 28.94 -27.47
CA TRP A 171 -15.41 28.04 -27.11
C TRP A 171 -14.95 26.77 -26.38
N LEU A 172 -13.78 26.23 -26.73
CA LEU A 172 -13.15 25.15 -25.95
C LEU A 172 -12.85 25.58 -24.51
N THR A 173 -12.38 26.81 -24.32
CA THR A 173 -12.10 27.38 -23.00
C THR A 173 -13.37 27.52 -22.18
N ILE A 174 -14.43 28.09 -22.77
CA ILE A 174 -15.75 28.20 -22.15
C ILE A 174 -16.31 26.82 -21.78
N GLN A 175 -16.19 25.82 -22.66
CA GLN A 175 -16.61 24.44 -22.39
C GLN A 175 -15.83 23.82 -21.24
N LYS A 176 -14.52 24.07 -21.13
CA LYS A 176 -13.69 23.53 -20.04
C LYS A 176 -14.07 24.13 -18.69
N LEU A 177 -14.23 25.46 -18.63
CA LEU A 177 -14.53 26.23 -17.42
C LEU A 177 -15.98 26.04 -16.94
N PHE A 178 -16.95 26.12 -17.86
CA PHE A 178 -18.38 26.19 -17.53
C PHE A 178 -19.18 24.96 -17.98
N LYS A 179 -18.50 23.96 -18.55
CA LYS A 179 -19.08 22.71 -19.08
C LYS A 179 -20.20 23.01 -20.10
N GLY A 180 -21.09 22.04 -20.33
CA GLY A 180 -22.21 22.20 -21.24
C GLY A 180 -23.17 23.34 -20.86
N LYS A 181 -23.23 23.73 -19.58
CA LYS A 181 -24.07 24.84 -19.12
C LYS A 181 -23.63 26.18 -19.71
N GLY A 182 -22.33 26.47 -19.73
CA GLY A 182 -21.81 27.69 -20.35
C GLY A 182 -22.06 27.71 -21.86
N ILE A 183 -21.77 26.61 -22.55
CA ILE A 183 -22.02 26.46 -23.99
C ILE A 183 -23.49 26.69 -24.34
N ASN A 184 -24.42 26.10 -23.57
CA ASN A 184 -25.84 26.27 -23.79
C ASN A 184 -26.31 27.72 -23.52
N PHE A 185 -25.77 28.36 -22.48
CA PHE A 185 -26.07 29.76 -22.16
C PHE A 185 -25.70 30.70 -23.31
N PHE A 186 -24.49 30.55 -23.88
CA PHE A 186 -24.02 31.42 -24.97
C PHE A 186 -24.59 31.05 -26.35
N ARG A 187 -25.04 29.81 -26.57
CA ARG A 187 -25.58 29.37 -27.86
C ARG A 187 -26.95 29.98 -28.17
N GLY A 188 -27.79 30.21 -27.16
CA GLY A 188 -29.20 30.55 -27.38
C GLY A 188 -30.01 29.39 -27.95
N TYR A 189 -31.21 29.68 -28.49
CA TYR A 189 -32.13 28.67 -29.02
C TYR A 189 -31.78 28.29 -30.46
N LYS A 190 -30.96 27.23 -30.62
CA LYS A 190 -30.83 26.47 -31.88
C LYS A 190 -31.86 25.34 -31.86
N GLY A 191 -33.09 25.60 -32.32
CA GLY A 191 -34.14 24.61 -32.62
C GLY A 191 -34.07 23.25 -31.88
N GLN A 192 -34.12 23.25 -30.54
CA GLN A 192 -34.08 22.00 -29.78
C GLN A 192 -35.42 21.25 -29.94
N GLY A 193 -35.39 20.09 -30.59
CA GLY A 193 -36.55 19.19 -30.74
C GLY A 193 -36.89 18.77 -32.17
N LEU A 194 -36.22 19.34 -33.19
CA LEU A 194 -36.43 18.95 -34.59
C LEU A 194 -35.53 17.77 -34.96
N SER A 195 -36.12 16.72 -35.53
CA SER A 195 -35.42 15.51 -35.98
C SER A 195 -34.28 15.86 -36.94
N SER A 196 -33.15 15.16 -36.83
CA SER A 196 -31.90 15.36 -37.59
C SER A 196 -31.99 15.25 -39.13
N GLU A 197 -33.19 15.17 -39.70
CA GLU A 197 -33.46 14.99 -41.14
C GLU A 197 -33.89 16.28 -41.85
N GLN A 198 -34.25 17.35 -41.14
CA GLN A 198 -34.58 18.65 -41.75
C GLN A 198 -33.39 19.60 -41.70
N SER A 199 -32.99 20.17 -42.84
CA SER A 199 -31.97 21.21 -42.92
C SER A 199 -32.52 22.50 -42.31
N ILE A 200 -32.27 22.71 -41.01
CA ILE A 200 -32.65 23.94 -40.33
C ILE A 200 -31.91 25.11 -40.98
N LYS A 201 -32.68 26.11 -41.41
CA LYS A 201 -32.13 27.35 -41.96
C LYS A 201 -31.68 28.29 -40.82
N PRO A 202 -30.57 29.04 -40.97
CA PRO A 202 -30.08 29.93 -39.92
C PRO A 202 -31.10 30.95 -39.41
N GLU A 203 -31.97 31.46 -40.29
CA GLU A 203 -32.99 32.47 -39.98
C GLU A 203 -34.07 31.97 -39.02
N GLU A 204 -34.24 30.65 -38.91
CA GLU A 204 -35.17 30.01 -37.97
C GLU A 204 -34.57 29.88 -36.55
N CYS A 205 -33.28 30.17 -36.39
CA CYS A 205 -32.57 30.06 -35.12
C CYS A 205 -32.50 31.40 -34.38
N LYS A 206 -32.66 31.37 -33.04
CA LYS A 206 -32.44 32.53 -32.18
C LYS A 206 -31.17 32.34 -31.37
N ILE A 207 -30.03 32.65 -32.00
CA ILE A 207 -28.71 32.51 -31.38
C ILE A 207 -28.24 33.83 -30.77
N ASN A 208 -27.49 33.73 -29.68
CA ASN A 208 -26.70 34.86 -29.16
C ASN A 208 -25.32 34.89 -29.82
N PHE A 209 -24.71 33.72 -29.97
CA PHE A 209 -23.47 33.51 -30.72
C PHE A 209 -23.54 32.24 -31.57
N ALA A 210 -22.78 32.21 -32.66
CA ALA A 210 -22.56 31.00 -33.43
C ALA A 210 -21.61 30.06 -32.65
N VAL A 211 -22.18 29.23 -31.78
CA VAL A 211 -21.39 28.27 -30.98
C VAL A 211 -21.22 26.95 -31.75
N PRO A 212 -19.98 26.43 -31.91
CA PRO A 212 -19.70 25.15 -32.54
C PRO A 212 -20.45 24.00 -31.84
N SER A 213 -20.72 22.92 -32.58
CA SER A 213 -21.34 21.73 -32.03
C SER A 213 -20.35 20.91 -31.19
N ASP A 214 -20.86 20.08 -30.27
CA ASP A 214 -20.00 19.24 -29.43
C ASP A 214 -19.07 18.33 -30.25
N PRO A 215 -19.47 17.71 -31.38
CA PRO A 215 -18.55 16.98 -32.23
C PRO A 215 -17.39 17.82 -32.79
N VAL A 216 -17.65 19.09 -33.17
CA VAL A 216 -16.62 20.00 -33.70
C VAL A 216 -15.64 20.39 -32.59
N LEU A 217 -16.16 20.72 -31.40
CA LEU A 217 -15.35 21.01 -30.22
C LEU A 217 -14.55 19.77 -29.78
N CYS A 218 -15.15 18.59 -29.71
CA CYS A 218 -14.45 17.35 -29.35
C CYS A 218 -13.33 17.01 -30.33
N LYS A 219 -13.56 17.17 -31.65
CA LYS A 219 -12.53 16.94 -32.67
C LYS A 219 -11.35 17.89 -32.50
N HIS A 220 -11.59 19.15 -32.18
CA HIS A 220 -10.53 20.13 -31.93
C HIS A 220 -9.85 19.91 -30.57
N SER A 221 -10.61 19.58 -29.52
CA SER A 221 -10.07 19.26 -28.20
C SER A 221 -9.10 18.07 -28.25
N ALA A 222 -9.32 17.11 -29.15
CA ALA A 222 -8.42 15.97 -29.33
C ALA A 222 -6.99 16.38 -29.72
N LYS A 223 -6.83 17.52 -30.43
CA LYS A 223 -5.51 18.07 -30.78
C LYS A 223 -4.72 18.58 -29.56
N TYR A 224 -5.41 18.86 -28.45
CA TYR A 224 -4.86 19.43 -27.22
C TYR A 224 -4.94 18.46 -26.03
N THR A 225 -5.12 17.17 -26.30
CA THR A 225 -5.11 16.13 -25.25
C THR A 225 -3.66 15.94 -24.83
N LEU A 226 -3.32 16.39 -23.62
CA LEU A 226 -2.04 16.03 -22.99
C LEU A 226 -1.97 14.51 -22.86
N ASP A 227 -0.78 13.94 -23.06
CA ASP A 227 -0.50 12.51 -22.83
C ASP A 227 -0.55 12.20 -21.33
N ALA A 228 -1.76 12.20 -20.79
CA ALA A 228 -2.07 11.84 -19.41
C ALA A 228 -2.53 10.37 -19.34
N ALA A 229 -2.02 9.52 -20.24
CA ALA A 229 -2.36 8.09 -20.24
C ALA A 229 -1.66 7.34 -19.09
N LYS A 230 -0.47 7.80 -18.68
CA LYS A 230 0.32 7.20 -17.60
C LYS A 230 0.90 8.28 -16.67
N PRO A 231 0.83 8.10 -15.34
CA PRO A 231 1.54 8.93 -14.38
C PRO A 231 3.05 8.97 -14.65
N GLY A 232 3.69 10.09 -14.34
CA GLY A 232 5.09 10.36 -14.67
C GLY A 232 5.31 11.77 -15.23
N LEU A 233 6.43 11.95 -15.92
CA LEU A 233 6.80 13.20 -16.60
C LEU A 233 5.92 13.46 -17.83
N LEU A 234 5.59 14.72 -18.05
CA LEU A 234 4.77 15.20 -19.16
C LEU A 234 5.67 15.88 -20.19
N ASP A 235 6.28 15.10 -21.07
CA ASP A 235 7.27 15.58 -22.05
C ASP A 235 6.77 16.75 -22.90
N LEU A 236 5.51 16.70 -23.35
CA LEU A 236 4.91 17.79 -24.10
C LEU A 236 4.84 19.09 -23.29
N SER A 237 4.43 19.02 -22.03
CA SER A 237 4.42 20.18 -21.14
C SER A 237 5.84 20.70 -20.90
N LEU A 238 6.79 19.81 -20.63
CA LEU A 238 8.20 20.16 -20.42
C LEU A 238 8.77 20.89 -21.62
N ASN A 239 8.50 20.41 -22.85
CA ASN A 239 8.96 21.06 -24.08
C ASN A 239 8.35 22.47 -24.21
N ILE A 240 7.04 22.62 -24.03
CA ILE A 240 6.36 23.92 -24.08
C ILE A 240 6.91 24.90 -23.03
N VAL A 241 7.17 24.42 -21.81
CA VAL A 241 7.75 25.25 -20.74
C VAL A 241 9.18 25.63 -21.09
N SER A 242 9.99 24.70 -21.59
CA SER A 242 11.39 24.93 -21.94
C SER A 242 11.56 26.00 -23.01
N GLU A 243 10.71 25.99 -24.05
CA GLU A 243 10.74 27.01 -25.11
C GLU A 243 10.37 28.40 -24.58
N LYS A 244 9.40 28.48 -23.65
CA LYS A 244 8.85 29.76 -23.16
C LYS A 244 9.59 30.36 -21.99
N LEU A 245 10.20 29.53 -21.15
CA LEU A 245 10.95 29.95 -19.95
C LEU A 245 12.46 29.79 -20.13
N LYS A 246 12.94 29.64 -21.38
CA LYS A 246 14.37 29.52 -21.66
C LYS A 246 15.15 30.70 -21.08
N GLY A 247 16.21 30.40 -20.33
CA GLY A 247 17.08 31.39 -19.70
C GLY A 247 16.47 32.12 -18.50
N LYS A 248 15.27 31.74 -18.06
CA LYS A 248 14.63 32.28 -16.85
C LYS A 248 14.84 31.36 -15.66
N ASP A 249 14.84 31.96 -14.47
CA ASP A 249 14.79 31.23 -13.21
C ASP A 249 13.36 30.78 -12.92
N VAL A 250 13.21 29.49 -12.60
CA VAL A 250 11.89 28.88 -12.40
C VAL A 250 11.73 28.35 -10.98
N LYS A 251 10.47 28.31 -10.55
CA LYS A 251 10.02 27.68 -9.31
C LYS A 251 9.26 26.40 -9.63
N LEU A 252 9.67 25.31 -8.99
CA LEU A 252 8.96 24.03 -8.98
C LEU A 252 8.02 23.98 -7.77
N SER A 253 6.78 23.58 -7.96
CA SER A 253 5.83 23.39 -6.86
C SER A 253 5.16 22.02 -6.94
N ILE A 254 4.92 21.37 -5.79
CA ILE A 254 4.12 20.15 -5.70
C ILE A 254 2.82 20.44 -4.94
N ASP A 255 1.70 20.00 -5.52
CA ASP A 255 0.38 20.10 -4.89
C ASP A 255 -0.48 18.86 -5.17
N GLY A 256 -1.30 18.47 -4.19
CA GLY A 256 -2.24 17.35 -4.29
C GLY A 256 -3.67 17.84 -4.49
N LYS A 257 -4.35 17.33 -5.52
CA LYS A 257 -5.78 17.58 -5.75
C LYS A 257 -6.61 16.33 -5.48
N LYS A 258 -7.56 16.43 -4.55
CA LYS A 258 -8.51 15.34 -4.25
C LYS A 258 -9.29 14.95 -5.50
N LEU A 259 -9.33 13.65 -5.74
CA LEU A 259 -10.21 13.07 -6.75
C LEU A 259 -11.64 13.06 -6.22
N ALA A 260 -12.57 13.64 -6.96
CA ALA A 260 -13.98 13.64 -6.57
C ALA A 260 -14.52 12.19 -6.53
N SER A 261 -15.32 11.87 -5.51
CA SER A 261 -15.99 10.58 -5.37
C SER A 261 -16.87 10.32 -6.59
N GLY A 262 -16.54 9.28 -7.38
CA GLY A 262 -17.16 9.00 -8.68
C GLY A 262 -16.18 9.02 -9.85
N PHE A 263 -15.01 9.64 -9.68
CA PHE A 263 -13.84 9.45 -10.56
C PHE A 263 -13.07 8.16 -10.24
N GLY A 264 -13.66 7.23 -9.50
CA GLY A 264 -13.09 5.92 -9.12
C GLY A 264 -12.73 4.98 -10.29
N LYS A 265 -12.74 5.51 -11.52
CA LYS A 265 -12.20 4.91 -12.74
C LYS A 265 -10.78 5.38 -13.08
N LEU A 266 -10.21 6.37 -12.37
CA LEU A 266 -8.84 6.85 -12.63
C LEU A 266 -7.74 5.86 -12.22
N GLY A 267 -8.10 4.73 -11.61
CA GLY A 267 -7.18 3.62 -11.38
C GLY A 267 -6.68 3.52 -9.93
N ASP A 268 -5.65 2.70 -9.77
CA ASP A 268 -4.98 2.49 -8.50
C ASP A 268 -3.91 3.56 -8.25
N GLU A 269 -3.37 3.62 -7.04
CA GLU A 269 -2.19 4.41 -6.71
C GLU A 269 -1.06 4.06 -7.68
N ASP A 270 -0.61 5.08 -8.41
CA ASP A 270 0.41 5.03 -9.45
C ASP A 270 1.19 6.35 -9.43
N LEU A 271 2.36 6.32 -8.82
CA LEU A 271 3.28 7.45 -8.70
C LEU A 271 4.38 7.37 -9.75
N GLY A 272 4.15 6.69 -10.88
CA GLY A 272 5.16 6.53 -11.94
C GLY A 272 6.32 5.62 -11.53
N GLY A 273 6.07 4.63 -10.65
CA GLY A 273 7.09 3.70 -10.15
C GLY A 273 7.80 4.14 -8.87
N HIS A 274 7.43 5.27 -8.28
CA HIS A 274 8.01 5.76 -7.01
C HIS A 274 7.22 5.34 -5.76
N GLU A 275 6.24 4.45 -5.87
CA GLU A 275 5.51 3.93 -4.72
C GLU A 275 6.40 3.04 -3.86
N THR A 276 6.05 2.88 -2.58
CA THR A 276 6.65 1.84 -1.77
C THR A 276 6.28 0.47 -2.34
N ALA A 277 7.28 -0.38 -2.54
CA ALA A 277 7.10 -1.72 -3.06
C ALA A 277 6.05 -2.52 -2.26
N PRO A 278 5.21 -3.33 -2.94
CA PRO A 278 5.18 -3.50 -4.39
C PRO A 278 4.47 -2.34 -5.11
N THR A 279 5.05 -1.86 -6.21
CA THR A 279 4.49 -0.82 -7.11
C THR A 279 3.22 -1.30 -7.80
N LEU A 280 2.46 -0.41 -8.46
CA LEU A 280 1.27 -0.84 -9.21
C LEU A 280 1.63 -1.85 -10.30
N GLN A 281 2.71 -1.58 -11.05
CA GLN A 281 3.19 -2.46 -12.10
C GLN A 281 3.55 -3.85 -11.55
N GLU A 282 4.27 -3.92 -10.44
CA GLU A 282 4.62 -5.20 -9.80
C GLU A 282 3.37 -5.95 -9.34
N ARG A 283 2.37 -5.25 -8.79
CA ARG A 283 1.09 -5.85 -8.40
C ARG A 283 0.32 -6.40 -9.61
N GLN A 284 0.31 -5.69 -10.74
CA GLN A 284 -0.36 -6.12 -11.97
C GLN A 284 0.36 -7.32 -12.61
N VAL A 285 1.68 -7.25 -12.78
CA VAL A 285 2.49 -8.36 -13.31
C VAL A 285 2.30 -9.62 -12.47
N ARG A 286 2.29 -9.49 -11.14
CA ARG A 286 2.05 -10.61 -10.23
C ARG A 286 0.64 -11.18 -10.39
N LEU A 287 -0.40 -10.34 -10.49
CA LEU A 287 -1.77 -10.79 -10.71
C LEU A 287 -1.90 -11.53 -12.05
N ASP A 288 -1.34 -10.98 -13.12
CA ASP A 288 -1.39 -11.57 -14.45
C ASP A 288 -0.66 -12.91 -14.48
N ALA A 289 0.48 -13.03 -13.78
CA ALA A 289 1.19 -14.28 -13.61
C ALA A 289 0.33 -15.32 -12.87
N GLU A 290 -0.29 -14.94 -11.75
CA GLU A 290 -1.17 -15.83 -10.97
C GLU A 290 -2.39 -16.27 -11.79
N ARG A 291 -3.07 -15.35 -12.49
CA ARG A 291 -4.19 -15.66 -13.39
C ARG A 291 -3.78 -16.63 -14.49
N LYS A 292 -2.69 -16.33 -15.21
CA LYS A 292 -2.16 -17.18 -16.28
C LYS A 292 -1.82 -18.58 -15.77
N GLU A 293 -1.32 -18.68 -14.54
CA GLU A 293 -1.04 -19.96 -13.89
C GLU A 293 -2.32 -20.76 -13.65
N PHE A 294 -3.42 -20.13 -13.22
CA PHE A 294 -4.71 -20.81 -13.07
C PHE A 294 -5.32 -21.19 -14.42
N ASP A 295 -5.23 -20.33 -15.43
CA ASP A 295 -5.73 -20.62 -16.78
C ASP A 295 -4.98 -21.81 -17.40
N THR A 296 -3.66 -21.87 -17.21
CA THR A 296 -2.85 -23.02 -17.66
C THR A 296 -3.33 -24.32 -17.02
N LYS A 297 -3.65 -24.30 -15.71
CA LYS A 297 -4.19 -25.49 -15.00
C LYS A 297 -5.57 -25.89 -15.49
N LYS A 298 -6.44 -24.91 -15.78
CA LYS A 298 -7.75 -25.19 -16.38
C LYS A 298 -7.60 -25.87 -17.74
N GLU A 299 -6.65 -25.44 -18.57
CA GLU A 299 -6.40 -26.09 -19.85
C GLU A 299 -5.86 -27.52 -19.70
N ILE A 300 -5.03 -27.80 -18.68
CA ILE A 300 -4.60 -29.18 -18.37
C ILE A 300 -5.81 -30.06 -18.04
N VAL A 301 -6.72 -29.58 -17.17
CA VAL A 301 -7.93 -30.33 -16.78
C VAL A 301 -8.87 -30.53 -17.98
N LYS A 302 -9.05 -29.51 -18.82
CA LYS A 302 -9.88 -29.59 -20.03
C LYS A 302 -9.31 -30.57 -21.05
N LYS A 303 -8.00 -30.52 -21.30
CA LYS A 303 -7.33 -31.45 -22.22
C LYS A 303 -7.51 -32.89 -21.76
N ALA A 304 -7.27 -33.16 -20.48
CA ALA A 304 -7.49 -34.48 -19.89
C ALA A 304 -8.93 -34.97 -20.06
N THR A 305 -9.91 -34.09 -19.82
CA THR A 305 -11.33 -34.39 -20.04
C THR A 305 -11.63 -34.71 -21.51
N SER A 306 -10.95 -34.03 -22.43
CA SER A 306 -11.10 -34.23 -23.89
C SER A 306 -10.43 -35.52 -24.37
N ASP A 307 -9.36 -35.95 -23.71
CA ASP A 307 -8.65 -37.20 -23.93
C ASP A 307 -9.39 -38.43 -23.35
N GLY A 308 -10.65 -38.25 -22.91
CA GLY A 308 -11.51 -39.31 -22.38
C GLY A 308 -11.25 -39.66 -20.90
N LYS A 309 -10.35 -38.93 -20.21
CA LYS A 309 -10.17 -39.08 -18.76
C LYS A 309 -11.39 -38.47 -18.07
N SER A 310 -11.94 -39.18 -17.09
CA SER A 310 -13.11 -38.76 -16.31
C SER A 310 -12.78 -38.55 -14.84
N ARG A 311 -11.69 -39.17 -14.35
CA ARG A 311 -11.29 -39.25 -12.94
C ARG A 311 -9.79 -39.03 -12.76
N MET A 312 -9.38 -38.78 -11.52
CA MET A 312 -7.96 -38.62 -11.17
C MET A 312 -7.12 -39.87 -11.41
N ASP A 313 -7.72 -41.05 -11.31
CA ASP A 313 -7.01 -42.31 -11.52
C ASP A 313 -6.69 -42.60 -12.99
N ASP A 314 -7.36 -41.92 -13.92
CA ASP A 314 -7.15 -42.08 -15.36
C ASP A 314 -5.83 -41.40 -15.82
N PHE A 315 -5.17 -40.63 -14.94
CA PHE A 315 -3.88 -40.00 -15.24
C PHE A 315 -2.72 -40.95 -15.03
N ASP A 316 -1.74 -40.88 -15.94
CA ASP A 316 -0.46 -41.55 -15.75
C ASP A 316 0.36 -40.88 -14.63
N ALA A 317 1.47 -41.51 -14.25
CA ALA A 317 2.31 -41.02 -13.16
C ALA A 317 2.91 -39.62 -13.43
N VAL A 318 3.24 -39.31 -14.69
CA VAL A 318 3.87 -38.04 -15.07
C VAL A 318 2.85 -36.90 -14.99
N ASP A 319 1.64 -37.13 -15.48
CA ASP A 319 0.53 -36.20 -15.38
C ASP A 319 0.15 -35.96 -13.92
N LYS A 320 0.06 -37.01 -13.09
CA LYS A 320 -0.25 -36.89 -11.66
C LYS A 320 0.77 -35.99 -10.94
N ILE A 321 2.07 -36.17 -11.21
CA ILE A 321 3.13 -35.32 -10.64
C ILE A 321 2.98 -33.87 -11.11
N THR A 322 2.74 -33.66 -12.39
CA THR A 322 2.61 -32.32 -12.99
C THR A 322 1.41 -31.57 -12.40
N ILE A 323 0.24 -32.21 -12.35
CA ILE A 323 -0.99 -31.65 -11.77
C ILE A 323 -0.82 -31.39 -10.28
N LYS A 324 -0.22 -32.33 -9.54
CA LYS A 324 0.06 -32.17 -8.11
C LYS A 324 0.90 -30.92 -7.85
N ASN A 325 2.03 -30.78 -8.53
CA ASN A 325 2.93 -29.64 -8.34
C ASN A 325 2.22 -28.32 -8.64
N ALA A 326 1.40 -28.29 -9.70
CA ALA A 326 0.59 -27.12 -10.03
C ALA A 326 -0.41 -26.77 -8.91
N PHE A 327 -1.10 -27.76 -8.34
CA PHE A 327 -2.03 -27.52 -7.22
C PHE A 327 -1.33 -27.05 -5.94
N LEU A 328 -0.13 -27.59 -5.63
CA LEU A 328 0.67 -27.12 -4.50
C LEU A 328 1.03 -25.63 -4.65
N VAL A 329 1.44 -25.19 -5.83
CA VAL A 329 1.70 -23.75 -6.10
C VAL A 329 0.42 -22.92 -5.93
N SER A 330 -0.74 -23.47 -6.31
CA SER A 330 -2.03 -22.79 -6.14
C SER A 330 -2.38 -22.60 -4.65
N ILE A 331 -2.15 -23.63 -3.82
CA ILE A 331 -2.31 -23.53 -2.36
C ILE A 331 -1.39 -22.43 -1.81
N THR A 332 -0.11 -22.41 -2.20
CA THR A 332 0.84 -21.37 -1.75
C THR A 332 0.39 -19.96 -2.15
N ASN A 333 -0.06 -19.76 -3.40
CA ASN A 333 -0.50 -18.46 -3.89
C ASN A 333 -1.77 -17.97 -3.17
N LEU A 334 -2.78 -18.83 -3.00
CA LEU A 334 -3.99 -18.49 -2.25
C LEU A 334 -3.66 -18.19 -0.78
N SER A 335 -2.78 -18.99 -0.16
CA SER A 335 -2.33 -18.79 1.22
C SER A 335 -1.60 -17.44 1.39
N ARG A 336 -0.82 -17.01 0.39
CA ARG A 336 -0.18 -15.68 0.39
C ARG A 336 -1.22 -14.55 0.38
N ARG A 337 -2.34 -14.72 -0.33
CA ARG A 337 -3.43 -13.73 -0.33
C ARG A 337 -4.15 -13.70 1.03
N VAL A 338 -4.34 -14.85 1.67
CA VAL A 338 -4.86 -14.90 3.06
C VAL A 338 -3.95 -14.11 3.99
N LYS A 339 -2.62 -14.33 3.93
CA LYS A 339 -1.63 -13.56 4.70
C LYS A 339 -1.77 -12.06 4.51
N GLU A 340 -1.73 -11.57 3.27
CA GLU A 340 -1.84 -10.14 2.97
C GLU A 340 -3.16 -9.53 3.48
N LEU A 341 -4.27 -10.26 3.37
CA LEU A 341 -5.56 -9.83 3.90
C LEU A 341 -5.58 -9.77 5.43
N ARG A 342 -4.95 -10.74 6.13
CA ARG A 342 -4.84 -10.71 7.60
C ARG A 342 -3.99 -9.54 8.08
N GLU A 343 -2.86 -9.28 7.43
CA GLU A 343 -2.01 -8.12 7.73
C GLU A 343 -2.77 -6.80 7.51
N LEU A 344 -3.58 -6.72 6.45
CA LEU A 344 -4.44 -5.57 6.18
C LEU A 344 -5.53 -5.39 7.24
N ILE A 345 -6.13 -6.48 7.72
CA ILE A 345 -7.10 -6.45 8.84
C ILE A 345 -6.44 -5.88 10.10
N VAL A 346 -5.22 -6.33 10.44
CA VAL A 346 -4.49 -5.80 11.62
C VAL A 346 -4.26 -4.29 11.48
N LYS A 347 -3.77 -3.82 10.32
CA LYS A 347 -3.59 -2.38 10.05
C LYS A 347 -4.90 -1.59 10.20
N ARG A 348 -6.02 -2.12 9.69
CA ARG A 348 -7.35 -1.49 9.82
C ARG A 348 -7.88 -1.52 11.25
N LYS A 349 -7.69 -2.61 12.00
CA LYS A 349 -8.05 -2.68 13.42
C LYS A 349 -7.31 -1.61 14.22
N LEU A 350 -6.01 -1.43 13.96
CA LEU A 350 -5.22 -0.36 14.58
C LEU A 350 -5.71 1.04 14.23
N MET A 351 -6.05 1.28 12.96
CA MET A 351 -6.66 2.53 12.54
C MET A 351 -7.98 2.80 13.27
N VAL A 352 -8.86 1.81 13.37
CA VAL A 352 -10.13 1.94 14.11
C VAL A 352 -9.87 2.27 15.58
N LEU A 353 -8.94 1.59 16.23
CA LEU A 353 -8.60 1.86 17.63
C LEU A 353 -8.08 3.29 17.82
N ASN A 354 -7.22 3.77 16.93
CA ASN A 354 -6.69 5.13 16.99
C ASN A 354 -7.79 6.17 16.75
N LEU A 355 -8.74 5.92 15.85
CA LEU A 355 -9.88 6.80 15.62
C LEU A 355 -10.85 6.79 16.82
N MET A 356 -11.10 5.63 17.42
CA MET A 356 -11.96 5.49 18.61
C MET A 356 -11.41 6.28 19.79
N LYS A 357 -10.08 6.35 19.97
CA LYS A 357 -9.46 7.20 21.00
C LYS A 357 -9.73 8.71 20.82
N GLN A 358 -10.10 9.14 19.61
CA GLN A 358 -10.43 10.55 19.32
C GLN A 358 -11.93 10.87 19.51
N VAL A 359 -12.74 9.86 19.82
CA VAL A 359 -14.19 10.00 20.01
C VAL A 359 -14.50 10.26 21.48
N THR A 360 -15.29 11.29 21.75
CA THR A 360 -16.00 11.45 23.03
C THR A 360 -17.47 11.06 22.84
N GLY A 361 -17.98 10.13 23.65
CA GLY A 361 -19.36 9.63 23.53
C GLY A 361 -19.56 8.55 22.45
N ASP A 362 -20.76 8.45 21.87
CA ASP A 362 -21.05 7.46 20.82
C ASP A 362 -20.34 7.83 19.51
N TRP A 363 -19.43 6.94 19.08
CA TRP A 363 -18.65 7.10 17.86
C TRP A 363 -19.50 7.31 16.61
N LYS A 364 -20.73 6.80 16.57
CA LYS A 364 -21.65 6.95 15.43
C LYS A 364 -22.04 8.41 15.19
N THR A 365 -21.98 9.25 16.22
CA THR A 365 -22.29 10.69 16.15
C THR A 365 -21.05 11.57 15.91
N SER A 366 -19.85 10.96 15.92
CA SER A 366 -18.59 11.68 15.79
C SER A 366 -18.27 12.09 14.34
N LYS A 367 -17.41 13.09 14.17
CA LYS A 367 -16.87 13.50 12.85
C LYS A 367 -16.06 12.40 12.16
N VAL A 368 -15.55 11.42 12.91
CA VAL A 368 -14.76 10.29 12.40
C VAL A 368 -15.61 9.05 12.13
N ALA A 369 -16.92 9.08 12.38
CA ALA A 369 -17.83 7.96 12.16
C ALA A 369 -17.74 7.34 10.74
N PRO A 370 -17.66 8.13 9.65
CA PRO A 370 -17.52 7.56 8.31
C PRO A 370 -16.23 6.75 8.12
N ALA A 371 -15.12 7.20 8.72
CA ALA A 371 -13.83 6.52 8.62
C ALA A 371 -13.80 5.21 9.44
N ILE A 372 -14.43 5.20 10.61
CA ILE A 372 -14.61 4.02 11.44
C ILE A 372 -15.50 3.00 10.70
N SER A 373 -16.67 3.42 10.24
CA SER A 373 -17.63 2.57 9.53
C SER A 373 -17.02 1.97 8.25
N PHE A 374 -16.30 2.78 7.47
CA PHE A 374 -15.57 2.32 6.30
C PHE A 374 -14.54 1.24 6.66
N SER A 375 -13.71 1.50 7.67
CA SER A 375 -12.66 0.55 8.10
C SER A 375 -13.24 -0.76 8.62
N GLN A 376 -14.34 -0.70 9.39
CA GLN A 376 -15.06 -1.89 9.87
C GLN A 376 -15.67 -2.71 8.73
N THR A 377 -16.33 -2.04 7.77
CA THR A 377 -16.88 -2.69 6.56
C THR A 377 -15.78 -3.40 5.78
N LYS A 378 -14.62 -2.75 5.66
CA LYS A 378 -13.46 -3.30 4.97
C LYS A 378 -12.80 -4.46 5.72
N ILE A 379 -12.86 -4.50 7.05
CA ILE A 379 -12.45 -5.67 7.83
C ILE A 379 -13.37 -6.86 7.53
N ILE A 380 -14.68 -6.66 7.55
CA ILE A 380 -15.68 -7.70 7.27
C ILE A 380 -15.49 -8.26 5.84
N GLN A 381 -15.32 -7.38 4.85
CA GLN A 381 -15.04 -7.80 3.47
C GLN A 381 -13.76 -8.63 3.35
N SER A 382 -12.69 -8.25 4.05
CA SER A 382 -11.45 -9.02 4.08
C SER A 382 -11.62 -10.38 4.77
N GLN A 383 -12.42 -10.46 5.84
CA GLN A 383 -12.70 -11.73 6.53
C GLN A 383 -13.48 -12.70 5.64
N ALA A 384 -14.54 -12.22 4.96
CA ALA A 384 -15.31 -13.03 4.02
C ALA A 384 -14.43 -13.55 2.86
N ALA A 385 -13.52 -12.72 2.33
CA ALA A 385 -12.58 -13.14 1.30
C ALA A 385 -11.57 -14.18 1.81
N ILE A 386 -11.11 -14.09 3.06
CA ILE A 386 -10.25 -15.10 3.68
C ILE A 386 -10.99 -16.45 3.78
N GLU A 387 -12.25 -16.45 4.21
CA GLU A 387 -13.05 -17.67 4.32
C GLU A 387 -13.20 -18.36 2.96
N GLU A 388 -13.47 -17.60 1.90
CA GLU A 388 -13.57 -18.13 0.52
C GLU A 388 -12.23 -18.68 0.00
N LEU A 389 -11.12 -18.00 0.28
CA LEU A 389 -9.78 -18.48 -0.07
C LEU A 389 -9.43 -19.77 0.69
N LEU A 390 -9.76 -19.87 1.98
CA LEU A 390 -9.52 -21.08 2.78
C LEU A 390 -10.37 -22.27 2.31
N ASP A 391 -11.62 -22.04 1.90
CA ASP A 391 -12.46 -23.08 1.27
C ASP A 391 -11.88 -23.55 -0.08
N CYS A 392 -11.32 -22.64 -0.88
CA CYS A 392 -10.58 -22.99 -2.09
C CYS A 392 -9.35 -23.84 -1.78
N ILE A 393 -8.54 -23.44 -0.79
CA ILE A 393 -7.34 -24.17 -0.35
C ILE A 393 -7.72 -25.57 0.14
N ASP A 394 -8.83 -25.71 0.87
CA ASP A 394 -9.33 -26.99 1.36
C ASP A 394 -9.64 -27.97 0.23
N LYS A 395 -10.39 -27.50 -0.78
CA LYS A 395 -10.77 -28.31 -1.94
C LYS A 395 -9.57 -28.71 -2.80
N ILE A 396 -8.62 -27.79 -2.99
CA ILE A 396 -7.37 -28.10 -3.69
C ILE A 396 -6.53 -29.08 -2.87
N GLY A 397 -6.43 -28.88 -1.56
CA GLY A 397 -5.70 -29.77 -0.64
C GLY A 397 -6.24 -31.20 -0.70
N PHE A 398 -7.57 -31.35 -0.66
CA PHE A 398 -8.21 -32.65 -0.83
C PHE A 398 -7.89 -33.29 -2.19
N THR A 399 -7.91 -32.50 -3.28
CA THR A 399 -7.51 -32.98 -4.61
C THR A 399 -6.06 -33.50 -4.62
N VAL A 400 -5.14 -32.78 -3.96
CA VAL A 400 -3.74 -33.22 -3.83
C VAL A 400 -3.64 -34.49 -2.99
N ALA A 401 -4.43 -34.62 -1.93
CA ALA A 401 -4.47 -35.83 -1.12
C ALA A 401 -4.92 -37.06 -1.93
N CYS A 402 -5.92 -36.91 -2.81
CA CYS A 402 -6.33 -37.95 -3.76
C CYS A 402 -5.21 -38.32 -4.73
N LEU A 403 -4.51 -37.32 -5.30
CA LEU A 403 -3.36 -37.55 -6.18
C LEU A 403 -2.21 -38.29 -5.47
N ASN A 404 -2.07 -38.09 -4.16
CA ASN A 404 -1.10 -38.77 -3.31
C ASN A 404 -1.58 -40.15 -2.83
N GLY A 405 -2.85 -40.53 -3.01
CA GLY A 405 -3.42 -41.76 -2.43
C GLY A 405 -3.56 -41.71 -0.90
N THR A 406 -3.75 -40.51 -0.35
CA THR A 406 -3.81 -40.24 1.10
C THR A 406 -5.14 -39.59 1.52
N GLU A 407 -6.12 -39.55 0.63
CA GLU A 407 -7.45 -38.95 0.82
C GLU A 407 -8.21 -39.51 2.02
N LYS A 408 -7.97 -40.78 2.38
CA LYS A 408 -8.55 -41.42 3.58
C LYS A 408 -8.16 -40.73 4.89
N ASN A 409 -7.04 -40.00 4.92
CA ASN A 409 -6.61 -39.20 6.06
C ASN A 409 -7.01 -37.72 5.91
N TYR A 410 -7.49 -37.27 4.75
CA TYR A 410 -7.88 -35.88 4.56
C TYR A 410 -9.31 -35.63 5.04
N VAL A 411 -9.52 -34.59 5.85
CA VAL A 411 -10.85 -34.21 6.34
C VAL A 411 -11.26 -32.90 5.69
N LEU A 412 -12.33 -32.89 4.89
CA LEU A 412 -12.88 -31.65 4.28
C LEU A 412 -13.66 -30.79 5.29
N GLY A 413 -13.71 -29.49 5.03
CA GLY A 413 -14.44 -28.48 5.79
C GLY A 413 -13.58 -27.74 6.81
N ASN A 414 -14.11 -26.60 7.27
CA ASN A 414 -13.53 -25.78 8.34
C ASN A 414 -14.18 -26.13 9.68
N LYS A 415 -13.38 -26.23 10.75
CA LYS A 415 -13.83 -26.59 12.11
C LYS A 415 -14.53 -27.96 12.19
N THR A 416 -14.40 -28.79 11.16
CA THR A 416 -14.85 -30.17 11.15
C THR A 416 -14.12 -30.94 12.24
N THR A 417 -14.82 -31.86 12.91
CA THR A 417 -14.22 -32.68 13.96
C THR A 417 -13.51 -33.89 13.37
N ILE A 418 -12.27 -34.11 13.75
CA ILE A 418 -11.45 -35.27 13.42
C ILE A 418 -11.24 -36.12 14.68
N HIS A 419 -11.37 -37.44 14.51
CA HIS A 419 -11.04 -38.40 15.55
C HIS A 419 -9.61 -38.90 15.31
N LEU A 420 -8.69 -38.61 16.23
CA LEU A 420 -7.28 -38.97 16.04
C LEU A 420 -7.08 -40.49 15.97
N ASP A 421 -7.93 -41.28 16.63
CA ASP A 421 -7.87 -42.74 16.59
C ASP A 421 -8.26 -43.38 15.24
N GLN A 422 -8.80 -42.57 14.32
CA GLN A 422 -9.19 -42.96 12.97
C GLN A 422 -8.20 -42.47 11.90
N GLN A 423 -7.05 -41.92 12.30
CA GLN A 423 -6.04 -41.41 11.38
C GLN A 423 -4.92 -42.43 11.18
N SER A 424 -4.79 -42.99 9.98
CA SER A 424 -3.78 -44.03 9.71
C SER A 424 -2.34 -43.51 9.72
N ASN A 425 -2.16 -42.20 9.57
CA ASN A 425 -0.89 -41.50 9.62
C ASN A 425 -0.53 -41.03 11.05
N TYR A 426 -1.18 -41.55 12.09
CA TYR A 426 -0.95 -41.18 13.49
C TYR A 426 -0.45 -42.36 14.34
N ILE A 427 0.67 -42.14 15.03
CA ILE A 427 1.23 -43.01 16.06
C ILE A 427 1.24 -42.23 17.39
N CYS A 428 0.38 -42.64 18.31
CA CYS A 428 0.27 -42.07 19.64
C CYS A 428 1.33 -42.65 20.59
N LEU A 429 1.92 -41.80 21.43
CA LEU A 429 2.72 -42.17 22.59
C LEU A 429 1.80 -42.26 23.82
N ARG A 430 1.69 -43.44 24.42
CA ARG A 430 0.81 -43.73 25.56
C ARG A 430 1.55 -43.59 26.87
N ASN A 431 0.85 -43.16 27.92
CA ASN A 431 1.41 -43.19 29.29
C ASN A 431 1.71 -44.63 29.68
N LEU A 432 2.90 -44.87 30.24
CA LEU A 432 3.26 -46.16 30.81
C LEU A 432 2.60 -46.28 32.20
N THR A 433 1.97 -47.40 32.51
CA THR A 433 1.49 -47.68 33.88
C THR A 433 2.68 -47.91 34.82
N ASP A 434 2.53 -47.56 36.11
CA ASP A 434 3.49 -47.72 37.23
C ASP A 434 3.87 -49.20 37.55
N VAL A 435 4.10 -50.02 36.53
CA VAL A 435 4.60 -51.39 36.70
C VAL A 435 6.11 -51.31 36.86
N SER A 436 6.55 -51.07 38.10
CA SER A 436 7.86 -51.47 38.63
C SER A 436 9.05 -51.28 37.67
N LEU A 437 9.18 -50.11 37.05
CA LEU A 437 10.48 -49.72 36.51
C LEU A 437 11.35 -49.40 37.72
N GLU A 438 12.44 -50.14 37.91
CA GLU A 438 13.46 -49.74 38.88
C GLU A 438 13.87 -48.28 38.59
N GLU A 439 14.18 -47.49 39.63
CA GLU A 439 14.44 -46.03 39.53
C GLU A 439 15.52 -45.63 38.50
N ASN A 440 16.30 -46.60 37.99
CA ASN A 440 17.37 -46.42 37.01
C ASN A 440 16.96 -46.73 35.55
N GLU A 441 15.70 -47.12 35.29
CA GLU A 441 15.25 -47.62 33.97
C GLU A 441 14.31 -46.66 33.19
N HIS A 442 14.24 -45.39 33.59
CA HIS A 442 13.40 -44.40 32.91
C HIS A 442 14.00 -43.98 31.55
N ASP A 443 13.39 -44.45 30.47
CA ASP A 443 13.75 -44.08 29.11
C ASP A 443 13.04 -42.76 28.74
N ALA A 444 13.82 -41.69 28.61
CA ALA A 444 13.32 -40.37 28.24
C ALA A 444 12.57 -40.38 26.90
N THR A 445 12.98 -41.23 25.95
CA THR A 445 12.46 -41.25 24.57
C THR A 445 11.02 -41.73 24.46
N ILE A 446 10.52 -42.41 25.50
CA ILE A 446 9.15 -42.90 25.63
C ILE A 446 8.35 -42.15 26.71
N THR A 447 8.92 -41.10 27.29
CA THR A 447 8.24 -40.29 28.32
C THR A 447 7.28 -39.32 27.67
N LYS A 448 5.97 -39.52 27.86
CA LYS A 448 4.93 -38.67 27.27
C LYS A 448 4.99 -37.24 27.82
N GLN A 449 4.88 -36.25 26.93
CA GLN A 449 4.81 -34.83 27.31
C GLN A 449 3.69 -34.59 28.33
N ARG A 450 3.96 -33.73 29.33
CA ARG A 450 3.06 -33.39 30.46
C ARG A 450 2.74 -34.55 31.43
N SER A 451 3.39 -35.70 31.32
CA SER A 451 3.37 -36.70 32.39
C SER A 451 4.20 -36.24 33.60
N ASP A 452 3.98 -36.82 34.78
CA ASP A 452 4.76 -36.50 35.97
C ASP A 452 6.27 -36.77 35.77
N GLU A 453 6.60 -37.86 35.07
CA GLU A 453 8.00 -38.16 34.73
C GLU A 453 8.61 -37.12 33.77
N TRP A 454 7.81 -36.58 32.84
CA TRP A 454 8.27 -35.48 31.97
C TRP A 454 8.65 -34.24 32.78
N PHE A 455 7.87 -33.89 33.81
CA PHE A 455 8.22 -32.79 34.72
C PHE A 455 9.48 -33.12 35.53
N ARG A 456 9.60 -34.34 36.06
CA ARG A 456 10.76 -34.80 36.85
C ARG A 456 12.07 -34.76 36.04
N LEU A 457 12.05 -35.20 34.79
CA LEU A 457 13.21 -35.14 33.89
C LEU A 457 13.64 -33.69 33.61
N ARG A 458 12.69 -32.77 33.46
CA ARG A 458 12.96 -31.37 33.13
C ARG A 458 13.39 -30.52 34.33
N GLU A 459 12.95 -30.87 35.54
CA GLU A 459 13.36 -30.18 36.76
C GLU A 459 14.88 -30.29 36.99
N LYS A 460 15.44 -31.46 36.67
CA LYS A 460 16.86 -31.75 36.84
C LYS A 460 17.76 -31.23 35.70
N SER A 461 17.18 -30.75 34.60
CA SER A 461 17.96 -30.29 33.44
C SER A 461 18.39 -28.83 33.59
N ARG A 462 19.56 -28.47 33.03
CA ARG A 462 20.03 -27.06 33.03
C ARG A 462 19.39 -26.25 31.92
N LEU A 463 19.05 -26.94 30.83
CA LEU A 463 18.40 -26.38 29.67
C LEU A 463 17.27 -27.30 29.20
N THR A 464 16.30 -26.70 28.53
CA THR A 464 15.30 -27.41 27.76
C THR A 464 15.24 -26.78 26.37
N GLY A 465 14.75 -27.51 25.36
CA GLY A 465 14.58 -26.97 24.00
C GLY A 465 13.91 -25.58 23.99
N SER A 466 12.82 -25.45 24.76
CA SER A 466 12.06 -24.20 24.91
C SER A 466 12.78 -23.07 25.66
N THR A 467 13.81 -23.37 26.46
CA THR A 467 14.52 -22.35 27.27
C THR A 467 15.86 -21.94 26.67
N PHE A 468 16.38 -22.64 25.65
CA PHE A 468 17.67 -22.33 25.02
C PHE A 468 17.85 -20.84 24.71
N TYR A 469 16.90 -20.22 24.02
CA TYR A 469 17.01 -18.81 23.63
C TYR A 469 17.19 -17.85 24.83
N LYS A 470 16.44 -18.08 25.91
CA LYS A 470 16.52 -17.26 27.14
C LYS A 470 17.76 -17.61 27.96
N GLY A 471 18.05 -18.90 28.12
CA GLY A 471 19.19 -19.40 28.90
C GLY A 471 20.54 -18.98 28.34
N LEU A 472 20.66 -18.90 27.01
CA LEU A 472 21.86 -18.40 26.34
C LEU A 472 21.97 -16.87 26.34
N GLY A 473 20.98 -16.14 26.87
CA GLY A 473 21.01 -14.67 26.93
C GLY A 473 20.79 -13.98 25.59
N LEU A 474 20.21 -14.67 24.59
CA LEU A 474 19.86 -14.06 23.30
C LEU A 474 18.73 -13.04 23.43
N GLY A 475 17.87 -13.20 24.44
CA GLY A 475 16.84 -12.24 24.84
C GLY A 475 17.36 -11.11 25.75
N LYS A 476 16.59 -10.77 26.80
CA LYS A 476 17.00 -9.80 27.82
C LYS A 476 17.92 -10.48 28.86
N LEU A 477 18.87 -9.72 29.41
CA LEU A 477 19.76 -10.23 30.48
C LEU A 477 18.94 -10.66 31.72
N LYS A 478 17.86 -9.95 32.05
CA LYS A 478 16.94 -10.30 33.13
C LYS A 478 16.31 -11.68 32.94
N ASP A 479 15.96 -12.05 31.70
CA ASP A 479 15.38 -13.36 31.40
C ASP A 479 16.40 -14.47 31.62
N GLN A 480 17.65 -14.24 31.22
CA GLN A 480 18.76 -15.17 31.45
C GLN A 480 19.06 -15.36 32.93
N GLN A 481 19.10 -14.27 33.69
CA GLN A 481 19.27 -14.29 35.14
C GLN A 481 18.13 -15.05 35.84
N THR A 482 16.89 -14.84 35.39
CA THR A 482 15.71 -15.55 35.92
C THR A 482 15.82 -17.05 35.63
N HIS A 483 16.23 -17.43 34.41
CA HIS A 483 16.49 -18.84 34.07
C HIS A 483 17.59 -19.44 34.95
N TYR A 484 18.70 -18.72 35.14
CA TYR A 484 19.79 -19.14 36.03
C TYR A 484 19.30 -19.35 37.47
N ASP A 485 18.56 -18.38 38.02
CA ASP A 485 18.04 -18.43 39.38
C ASP A 485 17.07 -19.62 39.56
N LYS A 486 16.27 -19.96 38.52
CA LYS A 486 15.47 -21.19 38.50
C LYS A 486 16.35 -22.44 38.56
N VAL A 487 17.27 -22.62 37.63
CA VAL A 487 17.97 -23.91 37.47
C VAL A 487 19.08 -24.15 38.51
N TYR A 488 19.74 -23.10 39.03
CA TYR A 488 20.82 -23.25 40.02
C TYR A 488 20.38 -22.95 41.46
N ARG A 489 19.32 -22.17 41.67
CA ARG A 489 18.87 -21.75 43.01
C ARG A 489 17.47 -22.24 43.36
N GLY A 490 16.77 -22.92 42.45
CA GLY A 490 15.40 -23.38 42.66
C GLY A 490 14.40 -22.23 42.84
N LYS A 491 14.73 -21.01 42.40
CA LYS A 491 13.86 -19.84 42.55
C LYS A 491 12.98 -19.69 41.32
N GLU A 492 11.77 -20.22 41.40
CA GLU A 492 10.77 -20.01 40.35
C GLU A 492 10.01 -18.69 40.54
N PRO A 493 9.87 -17.87 39.49
CA PRO A 493 8.98 -16.72 39.54
C PRO A 493 7.51 -17.18 39.59
N GLU A 494 6.69 -16.48 40.36
CA GLU A 494 5.25 -16.71 40.40
C GLU A 494 4.63 -16.50 39.02
N ILE A 495 3.82 -17.46 38.56
CA ILE A 495 3.14 -17.37 37.27
C ILE A 495 1.91 -16.48 37.44
N SER A 496 1.92 -15.32 36.77
CA SER A 496 0.74 -14.43 36.75
C SER A 496 -0.47 -15.12 36.15
N LYS A 497 -1.67 -14.79 36.63
CA LYS A 497 -2.95 -15.33 36.10
C LYS A 497 -3.07 -15.21 34.57
N ASP A 498 -2.74 -14.06 34.00
CA ASP A 498 -2.80 -13.85 32.55
C ASP A 498 -1.88 -14.81 31.76
N LEU A 499 -0.75 -15.20 32.35
CA LEU A 499 0.19 -16.14 31.75
C LEU A 499 -0.31 -17.59 31.91
N GLN A 500 -0.95 -17.92 33.04
CA GLN A 500 -1.60 -19.21 33.22
C GLN A 500 -2.75 -19.40 32.21
N ASP A 501 -3.61 -18.39 32.03
CA ASP A 501 -4.69 -18.38 31.03
C ASP A 501 -4.18 -18.52 29.58
N LEU A 502 -2.92 -18.19 29.32
CA LEU A 502 -2.26 -18.43 28.03
C LEU A 502 -1.76 -19.87 27.93
N PHE A 503 -1.21 -20.45 28.99
CA PHE A 503 -0.77 -21.84 29.01
C PHE A 503 -1.94 -22.82 28.90
N ASP A 504 -3.04 -22.55 29.61
CA ASP A 504 -4.25 -23.39 29.56
C ASP A 504 -4.84 -23.37 28.15
N TYR A 505 -4.97 -22.18 27.55
CA TYR A 505 -5.41 -22.03 26.16
C TYR A 505 -4.53 -22.82 25.19
N VAL A 506 -3.20 -22.72 25.30
CA VAL A 506 -2.28 -23.45 24.41
C VAL A 506 -2.46 -24.96 24.58
N THR A 507 -2.57 -25.43 25.82
CA THR A 507 -2.75 -26.84 26.16
C THR A 507 -4.03 -27.41 25.52
N GLU A 508 -5.14 -26.67 25.59
CA GLU A 508 -6.42 -27.07 25.00
C GLU A 508 -6.40 -27.10 23.46
N GLN A 509 -5.61 -26.22 22.83
CA GLN A 509 -5.63 -26.07 21.36
C GLN A 509 -4.59 -26.91 20.63
N GLU A 510 -3.56 -27.40 21.32
CA GLU A 510 -2.48 -28.18 20.70
C GLU A 510 -2.99 -29.43 19.97
N ILE A 511 -3.99 -30.10 20.54
CA ILE A 511 -4.62 -31.25 19.90
C ILE A 511 -5.32 -30.89 18.58
N ASN A 512 -5.86 -29.67 18.47
CA ASN A 512 -6.48 -29.16 17.24
C ASN A 512 -5.41 -28.84 16.18
N ALA A 513 -4.23 -28.36 16.61
CA ALA A 513 -3.07 -28.21 15.74
C ALA A 513 -2.62 -29.56 15.18
N LEU A 514 -2.50 -30.58 16.05
CA LEU A 514 -2.17 -31.95 15.66
C LEU A 514 -3.19 -32.54 14.67
N GLY A 515 -4.48 -32.42 14.96
CA GLY A 515 -5.51 -32.91 14.03
C GLY A 515 -5.52 -32.18 12.69
N THR A 516 -5.20 -30.88 12.68
CA THR A 516 -5.05 -30.14 11.41
C THR A 516 -3.80 -30.58 10.65
N LEU A 517 -2.69 -30.87 11.33
CA LEU A 517 -1.51 -31.47 10.72
C LEU A 517 -1.86 -32.81 10.06
N LEU A 518 -2.48 -33.73 10.81
CA LEU A 518 -2.82 -35.08 10.36
C LEU A 518 -3.88 -35.09 9.25
N GLY A 519 -4.90 -34.22 9.39
CA GLY A 519 -6.09 -34.20 8.55
C GLY A 519 -6.02 -33.28 7.32
N LYS A 520 -5.03 -32.37 7.24
CA LYS A 520 -4.88 -31.42 6.12
C LYS A 520 -3.47 -31.39 5.56
N ILE A 521 -2.47 -31.17 6.41
CA ILE A 521 -1.12 -30.84 5.95
C ILE A 521 -0.35 -32.10 5.54
N MET A 522 -0.33 -33.15 6.35
CA MET A 522 0.41 -34.39 6.05
C MET A 522 -0.06 -35.10 4.78
N PRO A 523 -1.37 -35.30 4.52
CA PRO A 523 -1.82 -35.92 3.28
C PRO A 523 -1.38 -35.14 2.03
N VAL A 524 -1.15 -33.84 2.15
CA VAL A 524 -0.77 -32.96 1.04
C VAL A 524 0.74 -32.90 0.84
N TYR A 525 1.49 -32.59 1.91
CA TYR A 525 2.92 -32.27 1.84
C TYR A 525 3.84 -33.41 2.30
N PHE A 526 3.33 -34.36 3.07
CA PHE A 526 4.11 -35.46 3.65
C PHE A 526 3.45 -36.82 3.40
N PRO A 527 3.07 -37.17 2.15
CA PRO A 527 2.19 -38.31 1.88
C PRO A 527 2.81 -39.67 2.23
N ASN A 528 4.14 -39.74 2.31
CA ASN A 528 4.89 -40.96 2.62
C ASN A 528 5.33 -41.04 4.09
N LEU A 529 4.96 -40.07 4.92
CA LEU A 529 5.35 -40.03 6.32
C LEU A 529 4.18 -40.36 7.24
N THR A 530 4.50 -40.93 8.39
CA THR A 530 3.58 -41.12 9.51
C THR A 530 4.03 -40.20 10.65
N TYR A 531 3.10 -39.52 11.31
CA TYR A 531 3.43 -38.73 12.49
C TYR A 531 3.54 -39.65 13.70
N LYS A 532 4.58 -39.43 14.49
CA LYS A 532 4.83 -40.09 15.76
C LYS A 532 4.98 -39.03 16.84
N GLU A 533 4.15 -39.12 17.89
CA GLU A 533 4.36 -38.31 19.10
C GLU A 533 5.75 -38.60 19.68
N ASP A 534 6.47 -37.53 20.05
CA ASP A 534 7.82 -37.64 20.58
C ASP A 534 7.84 -37.68 22.11
N GLY A 535 8.72 -38.51 22.66
CA GLY A 535 9.17 -38.35 24.05
C GLY A 535 10.32 -37.33 24.17
N CYS A 536 10.95 -37.32 25.33
CA CYS A 536 12.12 -36.49 25.61
C CYS A 536 13.41 -37.09 25.03
N GLU A 537 14.34 -36.23 24.63
CA GLU A 537 15.71 -36.59 24.31
C GLU A 537 16.64 -35.93 25.33
N VAL A 538 17.57 -36.71 25.89
CA VAL A 538 18.61 -36.21 26.78
C VAL A 538 19.85 -35.91 25.95
N ILE A 539 20.27 -34.65 25.91
CA ILE A 539 21.52 -34.25 25.27
C ILE A 539 22.51 -33.86 26.36
N SER A 540 23.58 -34.63 26.51
CA SER A 540 24.63 -34.39 27.50
C SER A 540 25.38 -33.09 27.20
N LEU A 541 25.50 -32.23 28.21
CA LEU A 541 26.46 -31.13 28.27
C LEU A 541 27.68 -31.60 29.09
N ASN A 542 28.77 -30.83 29.12
CA ASN A 542 30.00 -31.20 29.84
C ASN A 542 29.75 -31.67 31.29
N ASP A 543 29.04 -30.87 32.09
CA ASP A 543 28.75 -31.16 33.50
C ASP A 543 27.26 -31.34 33.79
N SER A 544 26.42 -31.43 32.76
CA SER A 544 24.95 -31.43 32.92
C SER A 544 24.25 -32.00 31.68
N TYR A 545 22.97 -31.71 31.50
CA TYR A 545 22.25 -32.09 30.30
C TYR A 545 21.12 -31.11 29.97
N ALA A 546 20.74 -31.13 28.69
CA ALA A 546 19.54 -30.50 28.18
C ALA A 546 18.46 -31.56 27.89
N ILE A 547 17.20 -31.20 28.13
CA ILE A 547 16.04 -32.03 27.77
C ILE A 547 15.31 -31.40 26.58
N ILE A 548 15.26 -32.11 25.46
CA ILE A 548 14.55 -31.67 24.27
C ILE A 548 13.25 -32.47 24.15
N SER A 549 12.12 -31.78 24.15
CA SER A 549 10.80 -32.37 23.94
C SER A 549 10.26 -31.77 22.65
N GLY A 550 10.20 -32.56 21.59
CA GLY A 550 9.48 -32.21 20.37
C GLY A 550 8.00 -32.48 20.54
N ASP A 551 7.15 -31.80 19.77
CA ASP A 551 5.73 -32.12 19.75
C ASP A 551 5.47 -33.37 18.90
N GLY A 552 6.33 -33.68 17.93
CA GLY A 552 6.35 -34.97 17.24
C GLY A 552 7.28 -35.00 16.03
N SER A 553 7.40 -36.16 15.40
CA SER A 553 8.28 -36.38 14.25
C SER A 553 7.55 -37.10 13.11
N GLY A 554 7.83 -36.71 11.88
CA GLY A 554 7.41 -37.44 10.68
C GLY A 554 8.42 -38.53 10.35
N ILE A 555 8.00 -39.79 10.42
CA ILE A 555 8.85 -40.95 10.16
C ILE A 555 8.52 -41.61 8.82
N ASP A 556 9.54 -42.15 8.15
CA ASP A 556 9.36 -42.98 6.95
C ASP A 556 9.04 -44.45 7.30
N GLN A 557 8.93 -45.29 6.27
CA GLN A 557 8.69 -46.74 6.41
C GLN A 557 9.82 -47.48 7.15
N ASN A 558 11.01 -46.88 7.24
CA ASN A 558 12.16 -47.43 7.98
C ASN A 558 12.22 -46.89 9.42
N HIS A 559 11.18 -46.19 9.88
CA HIS A 559 11.13 -45.51 11.17
C HIS A 559 12.22 -44.43 11.35
N SER A 560 12.76 -43.91 10.25
CA SER A 560 13.74 -42.81 10.28
C SER A 560 13.00 -41.47 10.30
N ASN A 561 13.37 -40.61 11.27
CA ASN A 561 12.85 -39.25 11.37
C ASN A 561 13.26 -38.43 10.13
N LYS A 562 12.29 -37.90 9.39
CA LYS A 562 12.50 -37.05 8.21
C LYS A 562 12.20 -35.58 8.45
N VAL A 563 11.33 -35.28 9.42
CA VAL A 563 10.95 -33.92 9.78
C VAL A 563 10.55 -33.88 11.26
N ALA A 564 10.97 -32.84 11.98
CA ALA A 564 10.48 -32.53 13.32
C ALA A 564 9.30 -31.56 13.24
N PHE A 565 8.26 -31.76 14.05
CA PHE A 565 7.09 -30.89 14.13
C PHE A 565 7.08 -30.10 15.45
N GLU A 566 6.81 -28.80 15.33
CA GLU A 566 6.69 -27.88 16.47
C GLU A 566 5.38 -27.09 16.36
N PHE A 567 4.54 -27.15 17.38
CA PHE A 567 3.22 -26.55 17.44
C PHE A 567 3.22 -25.30 18.32
N LYS A 568 2.57 -24.24 17.82
CA LYS A 568 2.24 -23.04 18.61
C LYS A 568 0.81 -22.62 18.37
N CYS A 569 0.11 -22.31 19.45
CA CYS A 569 -1.28 -21.89 19.46
C CYS A 569 -1.39 -20.45 19.98
N PRO A 570 -0.97 -19.42 19.22
CA PRO A 570 -1.14 -18.04 19.65
C PRO A 570 -2.60 -17.73 20.00
N LYS A 571 -2.82 -17.12 21.18
CA LYS A 571 -4.16 -16.71 21.62
C LYS A 571 -4.69 -15.59 20.71
N PRO A 572 -5.86 -15.77 20.07
CA PRO A 572 -6.41 -14.80 19.13
C PRO A 572 -6.89 -13.54 19.86
N GLY A 573 -7.15 -12.48 19.08
CA GLY A 573 -7.74 -11.24 19.60
C GLY A 573 -6.73 -10.17 20.00
N LYS A 574 -5.42 -10.41 19.79
CA LYS A 574 -4.40 -9.37 19.91
C LYS A 574 -4.61 -8.32 18.82
N GLN A 575 -4.76 -7.06 19.22
CA GLN A 575 -5.09 -5.97 18.29
C GLN A 575 -3.95 -5.62 17.32
N ARG A 576 -2.70 -5.95 17.67
CA ARG A 576 -1.47 -5.55 16.96
C ARG A 576 -0.82 -6.67 16.16
N THR A 577 -1.33 -7.89 16.24
CA THR A 577 -0.72 -9.06 15.59
C THR A 577 -1.79 -9.88 14.91
N THR A 578 -1.39 -10.68 13.93
CA THR A 578 -2.25 -11.72 13.36
C THR A 578 -2.51 -12.81 14.39
N ASP A 579 -3.62 -13.53 14.23
CA ASP A 579 -3.99 -14.65 15.12
C ASP A 579 -3.14 -15.91 14.87
N VAL A 580 -2.24 -15.88 13.88
CA VAL A 580 -1.26 -16.91 13.52
C VAL A 580 0.09 -16.25 13.20
N HIS A 581 1.19 -17.00 13.25
CA HIS A 581 2.50 -16.52 12.82
C HIS A 581 2.75 -16.86 11.34
N TYR A 582 3.22 -15.85 10.58
CA TYR A 582 3.62 -16.00 9.17
C TYR A 582 5.13 -16.05 8.93
N THR A 583 5.90 -15.92 10.01
CA THR A 583 7.36 -16.07 10.06
C THR A 583 7.70 -16.80 11.35
N LEU A 584 8.83 -17.51 11.39
CA LEU A 584 9.30 -18.14 12.62
C LEU A 584 9.67 -17.03 13.62
N PRO A 585 9.01 -16.92 14.79
CA PRO A 585 9.46 -15.98 15.80
C PRO A 585 10.88 -16.32 16.26
N LYS A 586 11.79 -15.32 16.25
CA LYS A 586 13.23 -15.50 16.53
C LYS A 586 13.55 -16.24 17.83
N TYR A 587 12.68 -16.16 18.83
CA TYR A 587 12.87 -16.82 20.12
C TYR A 587 12.59 -18.33 20.09
N TYR A 588 12.05 -18.86 18.99
CA TYR A 588 11.89 -20.30 18.76
C TYR A 588 13.02 -20.90 17.92
N SER A 589 13.96 -20.12 17.40
CA SER A 589 15.05 -20.62 16.52
C SER A 589 15.88 -21.71 17.20
N ALA A 590 16.39 -21.43 18.39
CA ALA A 590 17.18 -22.39 19.15
C ALA A 590 16.37 -23.63 19.57
N GLN A 591 15.05 -23.47 19.76
CA GLN A 591 14.17 -24.59 20.09
C GLN A 591 14.06 -25.56 18.91
N VAL A 592 13.72 -25.07 17.71
CA VAL A 592 13.56 -25.94 16.53
C VAL A 592 14.88 -26.56 16.08
N LEU A 593 16.01 -25.83 16.20
CA LEU A 593 17.35 -26.38 15.93
C LEU A 593 17.69 -27.51 16.90
N SER A 594 17.41 -27.33 18.19
CA SER A 594 17.65 -28.37 19.19
C SER A 594 16.82 -29.64 18.93
N GLN A 595 15.58 -29.49 18.45
CA GLN A 595 14.71 -30.61 18.10
C GLN A 595 15.20 -31.35 16.85
N MET A 596 15.60 -30.63 15.80
CA MET A 596 16.19 -31.24 14.60
C MET A 596 17.44 -32.06 14.94
N PHE A 597 18.32 -31.50 15.77
CA PHE A 597 19.52 -32.18 16.23
C PHE A 597 19.16 -33.43 17.06
N ALA A 598 18.29 -33.30 18.05
CA ALA A 598 17.87 -34.40 18.93
C ALA A 598 17.24 -35.56 18.13
N LYS A 599 16.39 -35.22 17.15
CA LYS A 599 15.68 -36.20 16.31
C LYS A 599 16.49 -36.65 15.09
N LYS A 600 17.74 -36.20 14.96
CA LYS A 600 18.67 -36.55 13.87
C LYS A 600 18.04 -36.31 12.50
N THR A 601 17.41 -35.15 12.33
CA THR A 601 16.77 -34.74 11.09
C THR A 601 17.26 -33.36 10.63
N ASN A 602 17.23 -33.12 9.33
CA ASN A 602 17.69 -31.87 8.73
C ASN A 602 16.53 -30.91 8.37
N SER A 603 15.30 -31.24 8.74
CA SER A 603 14.11 -30.45 8.43
C SER A 603 13.22 -30.31 9.65
N PHE A 604 12.58 -29.15 9.79
CA PHE A 604 11.50 -28.96 10.74
C PHE A 604 10.29 -28.32 10.07
N THR A 605 9.15 -28.50 10.69
CA THR A 605 7.90 -27.86 10.33
C THR A 605 7.31 -27.18 11.54
N TYR A 606 7.19 -25.85 11.46
CA TYR A 606 6.56 -25.04 12.47
C TYR A 606 5.10 -24.79 12.10
N ILE A 607 4.21 -25.17 13.01
CA ILE A 607 2.77 -25.06 12.87
C ILE A 607 2.26 -23.97 13.81
N SER A 608 1.66 -22.93 13.24
CA SER A 608 0.96 -21.90 14.02
C SER A 608 -0.54 -22.08 13.88
N PHE A 609 -1.20 -22.56 14.92
CA PHE A 609 -2.62 -22.84 14.97
C PHE A 609 -3.43 -21.66 15.53
N SER A 610 -4.55 -21.37 14.88
CA SER A 610 -5.67 -20.61 15.45
C SER A 610 -6.97 -21.38 15.21
N PRO A 611 -8.07 -21.07 15.91
CA PRO A 611 -9.36 -21.73 15.69
C PRO A 611 -9.92 -21.60 14.27
N ASP A 612 -9.49 -20.58 13.51
CA ASP A 612 -9.96 -20.34 12.14
C ASP A 612 -9.08 -21.01 11.09
N SER A 613 -7.76 -20.97 11.26
CA SER A 613 -6.79 -21.52 10.31
C SER A 613 -5.45 -21.85 10.96
N THR A 614 -4.65 -22.64 10.25
CA THR A 614 -3.35 -23.15 10.68
C THR A 614 -2.30 -22.87 9.62
N VAL A 615 -1.21 -22.21 10.01
CA VAL A 615 -0.08 -21.85 9.15
C VAL A 615 1.03 -22.90 9.26
N PHE A 616 1.60 -23.26 8.11
CA PHE A 616 2.74 -24.15 7.94
C PHE A 616 3.96 -23.35 7.46
N ILE A 617 5.04 -23.40 8.25
CA ILE A 617 6.37 -22.86 7.91
C ILE A 617 7.38 -24.02 7.89
N ASP A 618 8.17 -24.12 6.83
CA ASP A 618 9.26 -25.10 6.68
C ASP A 618 10.63 -24.43 6.90
N GLY A 619 11.59 -25.21 7.37
CA GLY A 619 12.99 -24.78 7.46
C GLY A 619 13.95 -25.95 7.59
N LYS A 620 15.24 -25.65 7.42
CA LYS A 620 16.33 -26.64 7.39
C LYS A 620 17.30 -26.44 8.54
N MET A 621 18.00 -27.50 8.93
CA MET A 621 19.03 -27.44 9.96
C MET A 621 20.15 -26.49 9.56
N ASP A 622 20.53 -25.60 10.47
CA ASP A 622 21.72 -24.76 10.38
C ASP A 622 22.73 -25.28 11.40
N PHE A 623 23.68 -26.09 10.92
CA PHE A 623 24.67 -26.75 11.77
C PHE A 623 25.66 -25.76 12.39
N ASP A 624 25.98 -24.67 11.70
CA ASP A 624 26.92 -23.66 12.18
C ASP A 624 26.30 -22.87 13.32
N LEU A 625 25.07 -22.37 13.12
CA LEU A 625 24.32 -21.70 14.18
C LEU A 625 24.06 -22.64 15.37
N TRP A 626 23.70 -23.91 15.13
CA TRP A 626 23.53 -24.87 16.21
C TRP A 626 24.84 -25.10 16.98
N GLY A 627 25.97 -25.23 16.28
CA GLY A 627 27.29 -25.36 16.89
C GLY A 627 27.64 -24.19 17.81
N ASP A 628 27.34 -22.96 17.37
CA ASP A 628 27.53 -21.76 18.19
C ASP A 628 26.63 -21.75 19.42
N LEU A 629 25.34 -22.05 19.26
CA LEU A 629 24.37 -22.12 20.35
C LEU A 629 24.76 -23.19 21.37
N TRP A 630 25.21 -24.35 20.89
CA TRP A 630 25.63 -25.46 21.70
C TRP A 630 26.91 -25.14 22.49
N LYS A 631 27.91 -24.56 21.84
CA LYS A 631 29.15 -24.12 22.49
C LYS A 631 28.88 -23.07 23.56
N MET A 632 28.00 -22.10 23.29
CA MET A 632 27.56 -21.14 24.31
C MET A 632 26.87 -21.84 25.50
N ALA A 633 26.10 -22.90 25.25
CA ALA A 633 25.46 -23.67 26.33
C ALA A 633 26.51 -24.35 27.23
N GLU A 634 27.53 -24.96 26.64
CA GLU A 634 28.63 -25.61 27.35
C GLU A 634 29.46 -24.62 28.19
N GLU A 635 29.66 -23.41 27.68
CA GLU A 635 30.40 -22.33 28.38
C GLU A 635 29.59 -21.74 29.55
N ILE A 636 28.26 -21.59 29.38
CA ILE A 636 27.39 -20.96 30.39
C ILE A 636 26.99 -21.93 31.51
N TYR A 637 26.70 -23.20 31.19
CA TYR A 637 26.07 -24.15 32.11
C TYR A 637 27.05 -25.22 32.62
N THR A 638 28.16 -24.75 33.19
CA THR A 638 29.14 -25.58 33.90
C THR A 638 28.70 -25.87 35.34
N LYS A 639 29.42 -26.75 36.04
CA LYS A 639 29.17 -27.04 37.46
C LYS A 639 29.30 -25.80 38.36
N ASP A 640 30.25 -24.92 38.05
CA ASP A 640 30.57 -23.70 38.82
C ASP A 640 30.03 -22.41 38.18
N ALA A 641 28.98 -22.53 37.36
CA ALA A 641 28.39 -21.41 36.64
C ALA A 641 27.98 -20.29 37.60
N LYS A 642 28.38 -19.05 37.30
CA LYS A 642 28.00 -17.85 38.06
C LYS A 642 26.78 -17.19 37.43
N ARG A 643 25.96 -16.54 38.26
CA ARG A 643 24.81 -15.76 37.79
C ARG A 643 25.29 -14.69 36.80
N PRO A 644 24.78 -14.65 35.55
CA PRO A 644 25.26 -13.70 34.55
C PRO A 644 25.06 -12.25 34.97
N THR A 645 26.13 -11.44 34.94
CA THR A 645 26.08 -9.98 35.20
C THR A 645 26.17 -9.17 33.90
N LYS A 646 26.65 -9.78 32.82
CA LYS A 646 26.76 -9.20 31.48
C LYS A 646 26.25 -10.23 30.45
N ARG A 647 25.93 -9.75 29.25
CA ARG A 647 25.58 -10.62 28.12
C ARG A 647 26.82 -11.35 27.61
N HIS A 648 26.63 -12.52 27.01
CA HIS A 648 27.69 -13.29 26.39
C HIS A 648 28.39 -12.50 25.27
N GLU A 649 29.71 -12.64 25.13
CA GLU A 649 30.51 -11.88 24.17
C GLU A 649 30.08 -12.13 22.71
N LYS A 650 29.80 -13.40 22.37
CA LYS A 650 29.36 -13.81 21.01
C LYS A 650 27.90 -13.51 20.68
N ARG A 651 27.13 -12.96 21.63
CA ARG A 651 25.67 -12.80 21.47
C ARG A 651 25.29 -12.04 20.21
N SER A 652 26.01 -10.97 19.88
CA SER A 652 25.67 -10.13 18.73
C SER A 652 25.81 -10.88 17.41
N GLU A 653 26.91 -11.63 17.24
CA GLU A 653 27.16 -12.49 16.08
C GLU A 653 26.12 -13.62 16.00
N THR A 654 25.87 -14.32 17.11
CA THR A 654 24.87 -15.40 17.14
C THR A 654 23.46 -14.87 16.84
N LEU A 655 23.11 -13.67 17.32
CA LEU A 655 21.80 -13.07 17.04
C LEU A 655 21.63 -12.69 15.57
N GLN A 656 22.70 -12.28 14.89
CA GLN A 656 22.70 -12.07 13.45
C GLN A 656 22.41 -13.39 12.72
N LYS A 657 23.14 -14.47 13.04
CA LYS A 657 22.90 -15.81 12.48
C LYS A 657 21.48 -16.31 12.77
N VAL A 658 20.92 -16.04 13.95
CA VAL A 658 19.50 -16.33 14.26
C VAL A 658 18.55 -15.58 13.33
N ASN A 659 18.80 -14.30 13.02
CA ASN A 659 17.96 -13.56 12.09
C ASN A 659 18.08 -14.11 10.66
N GLU A 660 19.29 -14.48 10.22
CA GLU A 660 19.54 -15.13 8.93
C GLU A 660 18.79 -16.48 8.83
N PHE A 661 18.85 -17.30 9.87
CA PHE A 661 18.09 -18.55 9.98
C PHE A 661 16.57 -18.32 9.94
N VAL A 662 16.05 -17.34 10.67
CA VAL A 662 14.62 -17.01 10.63
C VAL A 662 14.19 -16.56 9.22
N ASN A 663 15.05 -15.82 8.53
CA ASN A 663 14.80 -15.35 7.17
C ASN A 663 14.91 -16.49 6.13
N SER A 664 15.67 -17.54 6.41
CA SER A 664 15.74 -18.75 5.57
C SER A 664 14.55 -19.68 5.76
N CYS A 665 13.75 -19.51 6.82
CA CYS A 665 12.50 -20.24 6.99
C CYS A 665 11.41 -19.72 6.04
N HIS A 666 10.61 -20.62 5.48
CA HIS A 666 9.66 -20.28 4.43
C HIS A 666 8.22 -20.57 4.84
N PHE A 667 7.35 -19.56 4.72
CA PHE A 667 5.89 -19.77 4.76
C PHE A 667 5.46 -20.59 3.54
N VAL A 668 4.85 -21.75 3.78
CA VAL A 668 4.45 -22.67 2.71
C VAL A 668 2.97 -22.56 2.39
N ALA A 669 2.11 -22.67 3.40
CA ALA A 669 0.66 -22.72 3.25
C ALA A 669 -0.11 -22.33 4.52
N GLU A 670 -1.39 -22.02 4.37
CA GLU A 670 -2.37 -21.85 5.45
C GLU A 670 -3.63 -22.67 5.13
N PHE A 671 -4.01 -23.57 6.03
CA PHE A 671 -5.20 -24.42 5.89
C PHE A 671 -6.31 -24.01 6.86
N PRO A 672 -7.59 -24.25 6.54
CA PRO A 672 -8.64 -24.15 7.55
C PRO A 672 -8.39 -25.14 8.69
N SER A 673 -8.63 -24.68 9.92
CA SER A 673 -8.36 -25.48 11.11
C SER A 673 -9.42 -26.54 11.35
N LEU A 674 -9.01 -27.68 11.89
CA LEU A 674 -9.89 -28.74 12.37
C LEU A 674 -10.06 -28.66 13.89
N ARG A 675 -11.11 -29.34 14.38
CA ARG A 675 -11.26 -29.65 15.81
C ARG A 675 -10.93 -31.12 16.02
N SER A 676 -10.25 -31.47 17.10
CA SER A 676 -9.79 -32.82 17.34
C SER A 676 -10.41 -33.44 18.57
N LEU A 677 -10.74 -34.72 18.47
CA LEU A 677 -11.02 -35.56 19.62
C LEU A 677 -9.81 -36.48 19.87
N PRO A 678 -9.31 -36.56 21.12
CA PRO A 678 -8.16 -37.39 21.46
C PRO A 678 -8.42 -38.86 21.18
N CYS A 679 -7.35 -39.60 20.92
CA CYS A 679 -7.44 -41.05 20.84
C CYS A 679 -7.72 -41.64 22.23
N ASN A 680 -8.68 -42.55 22.33
CA ASN A 680 -9.04 -43.25 23.57
C ASN A 680 -8.14 -44.47 23.84
N CYS A 681 -6.83 -44.30 23.69
CA CYS A 681 -5.87 -45.37 23.91
C CYS A 681 -5.67 -45.62 25.41
N PRO A 682 -5.82 -46.87 25.91
CA PRO A 682 -5.50 -47.18 27.29
C PRO A 682 -3.99 -47.01 27.54
N PRO A 683 -3.56 -46.76 28.79
CA PRO A 683 -2.14 -46.79 29.16
C PRO A 683 -1.39 -48.03 28.64
N ALA A 684 -0.10 -47.90 28.40
CA ALA A 684 0.77 -48.99 27.99
C ALA A 684 1.30 -49.75 29.20
N PHE A 685 1.35 -51.09 29.11
CA PHE A 685 1.85 -51.98 30.17
C PHE A 685 3.32 -52.34 30.02
N SER A 686 3.94 -52.01 28.88
CA SER A 686 5.32 -52.35 28.56
C SER A 686 5.96 -51.26 27.69
N LYS A 687 7.30 -51.17 27.70
CA LYS A 687 8.07 -50.24 26.84
C LYS A 687 7.83 -50.50 25.35
N THR A 688 7.56 -51.74 24.94
CA THR A 688 7.30 -52.10 23.53
C THR A 688 5.91 -51.67 23.05
N ASP A 689 4.96 -51.47 23.98
CA ASP A 689 3.58 -51.12 23.66
C ASP A 689 3.30 -49.61 23.74
N VAL A 690 4.26 -48.78 24.15
CA VAL A 690 4.04 -47.34 24.35
C VAL A 690 3.60 -46.61 23.09
N PHE A 691 4.05 -47.05 21.92
CA PHE A 691 3.63 -46.49 20.64
C PHE A 691 2.45 -47.28 20.06
N LYS A 692 1.34 -46.59 19.79
CA LYS A 692 0.15 -47.18 19.19
C LYS A 692 -0.14 -46.57 17.82
N SER A 693 0.01 -47.38 16.77
CA SER A 693 -0.44 -47.02 15.44
C SER A 693 -1.96 -47.17 15.33
N HIS A 694 -2.57 -46.25 14.61
CA HIS A 694 -4.00 -46.23 14.32
C HIS A 694 -4.29 -46.73 12.91
N ARG A 695 -5.54 -47.16 12.66
CA ARG A 695 -6.01 -47.53 11.32
C ARG A 695 -7.04 -46.51 10.88
N SER A 696 -6.99 -46.16 9.61
CA SER A 696 -8.09 -45.41 8.99
C SER A 696 -9.34 -46.28 9.06
N LYS A 697 -10.49 -45.70 9.44
CA LYS A 697 -11.75 -46.35 9.11
C LYS A 697 -11.78 -46.49 7.58
N GLU A 698 -12.00 -47.70 7.08
CA GLU A 698 -12.43 -47.86 5.70
C GLU A 698 -13.70 -47.04 5.56
N SER A 699 -13.61 -45.90 4.86
CA SER A 699 -14.81 -45.19 4.50
C SER A 699 -15.49 -46.00 3.42
N ASP A 700 -16.75 -46.41 3.63
CA ASP A 700 -17.68 -46.92 2.61
C ASP A 700 -17.86 -45.96 1.41
N ARG A 701 -17.26 -44.78 1.47
CA ARG A 701 -17.25 -43.81 0.39
C ARG A 701 -16.11 -44.16 -0.56
N ASP A 702 -16.49 -44.41 -1.80
CA ASP A 702 -15.65 -44.46 -3.00
C ASP A 702 -15.09 -43.04 -3.30
N ILE A 703 -14.38 -42.44 -2.32
CA ILE A 703 -13.87 -41.05 -2.30
C ILE A 703 -12.77 -40.85 -3.34
N SER A 704 -12.16 -41.93 -3.83
CA SER A 704 -11.13 -41.94 -4.88
C SER A 704 -11.59 -41.33 -6.21
N LYS A 705 -12.90 -41.10 -6.40
CA LYS A 705 -13.49 -40.69 -7.69
C LYS A 705 -13.86 -39.21 -7.74
N LEU A 706 -12.93 -38.30 -7.43
CA LEU A 706 -13.15 -36.87 -7.69
C LEU A 706 -13.29 -36.66 -9.22
N PRO A 707 -14.45 -36.23 -9.72
CA PRO A 707 -14.65 -36.03 -11.16
C PRO A 707 -13.83 -34.84 -11.67
N LEU A 708 -13.27 -34.94 -12.87
CA LEU A 708 -12.50 -33.83 -13.46
C LEU A 708 -13.32 -32.55 -13.67
N GLN A 709 -14.64 -32.70 -13.89
CA GLN A 709 -15.57 -31.57 -13.98
C GLN A 709 -15.61 -30.75 -12.68
N GLU A 710 -15.54 -31.41 -11.52
CA GLU A 710 -15.56 -30.74 -10.22
C GLU A 710 -14.28 -29.91 -10.01
N MET A 711 -13.13 -30.39 -10.49
CA MET A 711 -11.88 -29.63 -10.46
C MET A 711 -11.94 -28.36 -11.32
N SER A 712 -12.59 -28.42 -12.48
CA SER A 712 -12.78 -27.23 -13.31
C SER A 712 -13.57 -26.15 -12.56
N ILE A 713 -14.63 -26.54 -11.85
CA ILE A 713 -15.43 -25.64 -11.01
C ILE A 713 -14.61 -25.09 -9.84
N ILE A 714 -13.80 -25.94 -9.18
CA ILE A 714 -12.90 -25.50 -8.10
C ILE A 714 -11.93 -24.43 -8.61
N LEU A 715 -11.28 -24.66 -9.75
CA LEU A 715 -10.34 -23.72 -10.35
C LEU A 715 -11.00 -22.39 -10.75
N GLU A 716 -12.24 -22.42 -11.25
CA GLU A 716 -13.01 -21.21 -11.53
C GLU A 716 -13.32 -20.41 -10.26
N LYS A 717 -13.74 -21.08 -9.19
CA LYS A 717 -13.94 -20.46 -7.88
C LYS A 717 -12.65 -19.86 -7.32
N CYS A 718 -11.52 -20.56 -7.45
CA CYS A 718 -10.22 -20.05 -7.03
C CYS A 718 -9.85 -18.75 -7.77
N CYS A 719 -10.08 -18.67 -9.08
CA CYS A 719 -9.86 -17.44 -9.84
C CYS A 719 -10.75 -16.29 -9.33
N SER A 720 -12.04 -16.57 -9.09
CA SER A 720 -12.97 -15.56 -8.56
C SER A 720 -12.55 -15.05 -7.18
N ALA A 721 -12.19 -15.97 -6.27
CA ALA A 721 -11.72 -15.63 -4.93
C ALA A 721 -10.42 -14.81 -4.97
N LEU A 722 -9.49 -15.16 -5.87
CA LEU A 722 -8.25 -14.42 -6.07
C LEU A 722 -8.50 -13.01 -6.61
N ASP A 723 -9.44 -12.86 -7.55
CA ASP A 723 -9.85 -11.57 -8.09
C ASP A 723 -10.52 -10.68 -7.03
N GLN A 724 -11.35 -11.26 -6.18
CA GLN A 724 -11.96 -10.57 -5.05
C GLN A 724 -10.91 -10.12 -4.03
N ALA A 725 -9.98 -11.01 -3.66
CA ALA A 725 -8.87 -10.68 -2.77
C ALA A 725 -8.03 -9.54 -3.33
N TYR A 726 -7.67 -9.60 -4.62
CA TYR A 726 -6.95 -8.53 -5.30
C TYR A 726 -7.71 -7.21 -5.20
N ASN A 727 -9.00 -7.21 -5.53
CA ASN A 727 -9.83 -6.01 -5.48
C ASN A 727 -9.90 -5.37 -4.08
N ILE A 728 -9.85 -6.17 -3.02
CA ILE A 728 -9.81 -5.68 -1.63
C ILE A 728 -8.43 -5.12 -1.26
N LEU A 729 -7.36 -5.74 -1.77
CA LEU A 729 -5.96 -5.37 -1.56
C LEU A 729 -5.52 -4.17 -2.43
N ARG A 730 -6.31 -3.81 -3.44
CA ARG A 730 -6.07 -2.62 -4.27
C ARG A 730 -5.92 -1.38 -3.39
N LYS A 731 -4.95 -0.55 -3.78
CA LYS A 731 -4.75 0.78 -3.21
C LYS A 731 -5.39 1.78 -4.18
N PRO A 732 -6.67 2.17 -3.99
CA PRO A 732 -7.31 3.11 -4.90
C PRO A 732 -6.63 4.48 -4.80
N ALA A 733 -6.43 5.13 -5.94
CA ALA A 733 -6.01 6.53 -5.97
C ALA A 733 -7.11 7.43 -5.39
N LYS A 734 -6.70 8.45 -4.65
CA LYS A 734 -7.58 9.41 -3.96
C LYS A 734 -7.20 10.85 -4.23
N GLU A 735 -5.96 11.09 -4.65
CA GLU A 735 -5.46 12.42 -5.05
C GLU A 735 -4.65 12.31 -6.34
N VAL A 736 -4.67 13.37 -7.13
CA VAL A 736 -3.69 13.60 -8.20
C VAL A 736 -2.62 14.50 -7.62
N LEU A 737 -1.40 13.99 -7.53
CA LEU A 737 -0.23 14.78 -7.21
C LEU A 737 0.26 15.46 -8.50
N LEU A 738 0.47 16.76 -8.47
CA LEU A 738 0.96 17.53 -9.61
C LEU A 738 2.28 18.19 -9.24
N THR A 739 3.29 18.03 -10.09
CA THR A 739 4.48 18.87 -10.07
C THR A 739 4.32 19.92 -11.15
N VAL A 740 4.30 21.19 -10.74
CA VAL A 740 4.07 22.34 -11.61
C VAL A 740 5.30 23.25 -11.65
N LEU A 741 5.63 23.76 -12.83
CA LEU A 741 6.64 24.79 -13.03
C LEU A 741 6.00 26.16 -13.21
N SER A 742 6.64 27.19 -12.67
CA SER A 742 6.24 28.58 -12.83
C SER A 742 7.47 29.49 -12.90
N ASP A 743 7.34 30.62 -13.60
CA ASP A 743 8.32 31.70 -13.59
C ASP A 743 8.47 32.26 -12.16
N LEU A 744 9.71 32.40 -11.67
CA LEU A 744 10.00 32.87 -10.31
C LEU A 744 9.56 34.32 -10.10
N GLU A 745 9.67 35.16 -11.12
CA GLU A 745 9.39 36.60 -11.02
C GLU A 745 7.90 36.93 -11.06
N ARG A 746 7.04 35.96 -11.44
CA ARG A 746 5.57 36.16 -11.57
C ARG A 746 5.21 37.47 -12.26
N ASN A 747 5.94 37.87 -13.30
CA ASN A 747 5.60 39.05 -14.08
C ASN A 747 4.28 38.78 -14.81
N ALA A 748 3.19 39.19 -14.19
CA ALA A 748 1.85 39.22 -14.74
C ALA A 748 1.74 40.39 -15.73
N THR A 749 2.60 40.40 -16.76
CA THR A 749 2.34 41.24 -17.93
C THR A 749 1.26 40.56 -18.76
N ILE A 750 0.34 41.37 -19.29
CA ILE A 750 -0.83 40.92 -20.08
C ILE A 750 -0.41 40.07 -21.29
N ASP A 751 0.82 40.25 -21.79
CA ASP A 751 1.38 39.50 -22.93
C ASP A 751 1.88 38.10 -22.58
N ASN A 752 2.07 37.79 -21.29
CA ASN A 752 2.58 36.50 -20.85
C ASN A 752 1.41 35.58 -20.46
N THR A 753 0.66 35.11 -21.46
CA THR A 753 -0.45 34.15 -21.32
C THR A 753 -0.09 32.82 -20.62
N PHE A 754 1.20 32.62 -20.32
CA PHE A 754 1.78 31.48 -19.61
C PHE A 754 2.34 31.83 -18.22
N ALA A 755 1.98 32.98 -17.64
CA ALA A 755 2.28 33.33 -16.25
C ALA A 755 1.66 32.37 -15.19
N HIS A 756 0.99 31.30 -15.64
CA HIS A 756 0.33 30.31 -14.81
C HIS A 756 1.16 29.03 -14.71
N ALA A 757 1.17 28.44 -13.52
CA ALA A 757 1.92 27.22 -13.25
C ALA A 757 1.50 26.06 -14.20
N LEU A 758 2.46 25.50 -14.93
CA LEU A 758 2.23 24.40 -15.88
C LEU A 758 2.61 23.06 -15.26
N PRO A 759 1.73 22.03 -15.31
CA PRO A 759 2.06 20.70 -14.83
C PRO A 759 3.08 20.05 -15.76
N ILE A 760 4.20 19.61 -15.20
CA ILE A 760 5.27 18.89 -15.90
C ILE A 760 5.40 17.44 -15.47
N GLN A 761 4.72 17.06 -14.39
CA GLN A 761 4.68 15.69 -13.88
C GLN A 761 3.37 15.51 -13.12
N TYR A 762 2.84 14.29 -13.11
CA TYR A 762 1.73 13.95 -12.23
C TYR A 762 1.79 12.51 -11.72
N GLY A 763 1.18 12.29 -10.56
CA GLY A 763 1.04 11.00 -9.88
C GLY A 763 -0.38 10.80 -9.37
N LEU A 764 -0.77 9.56 -9.14
CA LEU A 764 -2.01 9.16 -8.48
C LEU A 764 -1.70 8.60 -7.09
N SER A 765 -2.11 9.30 -6.02
CA SER A 765 -1.76 8.95 -4.64
C SER A 765 -2.93 8.40 -3.82
N GLY A 766 -2.67 7.45 -2.93
CA GLY A 766 -3.66 6.86 -2.00
C GLY A 766 -3.88 7.59 -0.66
N PHE A 767 -3.28 8.77 -0.46
CA PHE A 767 -3.16 9.64 0.74
C PHE A 767 -1.86 9.49 1.58
N SER A 768 -1.13 8.38 1.49
CA SER A 768 0.10 8.18 2.29
C SER A 768 1.33 8.21 1.40
N LEU A 769 1.82 9.41 1.08
CA LEU A 769 3.10 9.59 0.40
C LEU A 769 4.23 9.44 1.42
N THR A 770 5.22 8.61 1.11
CA THR A 770 6.45 8.55 1.90
C THR A 770 7.39 9.68 1.51
N MET A 771 8.23 10.12 2.45
CA MET A 771 9.26 11.13 2.18
C MET A 771 10.20 10.69 1.05
N ILE A 772 10.51 9.39 0.98
CA ILE A 772 11.32 8.79 -0.08
C ILE A 772 10.62 8.91 -1.44
N SER A 773 9.33 8.56 -1.52
CA SER A 773 8.55 8.67 -2.76
C SER A 773 8.54 10.10 -3.29
N VAL A 774 8.25 11.08 -2.42
CA VAL A 774 8.21 12.50 -2.84
C VAL A 774 9.59 13.01 -3.23
N ARG A 775 10.65 12.60 -2.52
CA ARG A 775 12.03 12.93 -2.87
C ARG A 775 12.41 12.40 -4.25
N ASN A 776 12.04 11.17 -4.59
CA ASN A 776 12.31 10.58 -5.90
C ASN A 776 11.53 11.30 -7.02
N ILE A 777 10.24 11.57 -6.80
CA ILE A 777 9.40 12.35 -7.74
C ILE A 777 10.04 13.72 -8.03
N LEU A 778 10.48 14.42 -6.98
CA LEU A 778 11.16 15.71 -7.10
C LEU A 778 12.51 15.62 -7.83
N LYS A 779 13.31 14.60 -7.51
CA LYS A 779 14.60 14.38 -8.16
C LYS A 779 14.42 14.21 -9.66
N ASP A 780 13.48 13.38 -10.09
CA ASP A 780 13.18 13.16 -11.51
C ASP A 780 12.68 14.43 -12.19
N ALA A 781 11.81 15.20 -11.53
CA ALA A 781 11.36 16.49 -12.05
C ALA A 781 12.50 17.49 -12.21
N VAL A 782 13.40 17.60 -11.22
CA VAL A 782 14.57 18.49 -11.28
C VAL A 782 15.51 18.06 -12.40
N SER A 783 15.84 16.77 -12.49
CA SER A 783 16.67 16.22 -13.57
C SER A 783 16.09 16.53 -14.94
N ALA A 784 14.79 16.30 -15.14
CA ALA A 784 14.11 16.63 -16.40
C ALA A 784 14.12 18.13 -16.73
N CYS A 785 14.05 19.01 -15.72
CA CYS A 785 14.20 20.44 -15.92
C CYS A 785 15.63 20.80 -16.36
N THR A 786 16.64 20.23 -15.70
CA THR A 786 18.05 20.45 -16.01
C THR A 786 18.38 20.03 -17.45
N GLU A 787 17.88 18.87 -17.89
CA GLU A 787 18.03 18.39 -19.26
C GLU A 787 17.41 19.33 -20.31
N LYS A 788 16.41 20.11 -19.90
CA LYS A 788 15.71 21.10 -20.73
C LYS A 788 16.24 22.53 -20.55
N GLU A 789 17.42 22.69 -19.94
CA GLU A 789 18.05 23.99 -19.68
C GLU A 789 17.17 24.93 -18.81
N LEU A 790 16.30 24.37 -17.96
CA LEU A 790 15.46 25.14 -17.04
C LEU A 790 16.13 25.23 -15.66
N ASN A 791 16.39 26.46 -15.21
CA ASN A 791 17.10 26.73 -13.96
C ASN A 791 16.15 26.75 -12.76
N VAL A 792 15.94 25.59 -12.12
CA VAL A 792 15.10 25.50 -10.92
C VAL A 792 15.82 26.12 -9.73
N LYS A 793 15.33 27.26 -9.23
CA LYS A 793 15.90 27.96 -8.06
C LYS A 793 15.26 27.58 -6.74
N VAL A 794 13.97 27.24 -6.78
CA VAL A 794 13.18 27.02 -5.57
C VAL A 794 12.20 25.89 -5.81
N ILE A 795 12.13 24.97 -4.84
CA ILE A 795 11.10 23.94 -4.74
C ILE A 795 10.17 24.29 -3.58
N ALA A 796 8.86 24.30 -3.84
CA ALA A 796 7.83 24.52 -2.84
C ALA A 796 6.82 23.38 -2.77
N PHE A 797 6.33 23.09 -1.58
CA PHE A 797 5.31 22.07 -1.32
C PHE A 797 4.54 22.45 -0.05
N ASP A 798 3.41 21.81 0.19
CA ASP A 798 2.64 21.96 1.42
C ASP A 798 3.49 21.56 2.66
N GLY A 799 3.18 22.12 3.82
CA GLY A 799 3.91 21.92 5.08
C GLY A 799 3.96 20.46 5.56
N GLN A 800 3.14 19.57 4.98
CA GLN A 800 3.22 18.12 5.21
C GLN A 800 4.60 17.53 4.85
N PHE A 801 5.35 18.19 3.96
CA PHE A 801 6.65 17.71 3.48
C PHE A 801 7.82 18.59 3.93
N LEU A 802 7.65 19.38 5.00
CA LEU A 802 8.64 20.37 5.47
C LEU A 802 10.03 19.77 5.72
N GLU A 803 10.10 18.49 6.11
CA GLU A 803 11.34 17.75 6.35
C GLU A 803 12.07 17.32 5.07
N ILE A 804 11.51 17.55 3.88
CA ILE A 804 12.19 17.26 2.61
C ILE A 804 13.21 18.37 2.33
N SER A 805 14.48 18.04 2.52
CA SER A 805 15.60 18.84 2.03
C SER A 805 16.02 18.38 0.64
N VAL A 806 16.00 19.26 -0.36
CA VAL A 806 16.42 18.97 -1.74
C VAL A 806 17.59 19.86 -2.16
N GLU A 807 18.47 19.29 -2.99
CA GLU A 807 19.60 19.97 -3.64
C GLU A 807 19.59 19.70 -5.14
N ASP A 808 20.26 20.55 -5.91
CA ASP A 808 20.57 20.28 -7.32
C ASP A 808 21.77 19.32 -7.48
N ASP A 809 22.13 19.04 -8.73
CA ASP A 809 23.27 18.19 -9.12
C ASP A 809 24.64 18.76 -8.68
N LYS A 810 24.69 20.04 -8.33
CA LYS A 810 25.89 20.75 -7.85
C LYS A 810 25.88 20.93 -6.32
N GLY A 811 24.90 20.35 -5.62
CA GLY A 811 24.75 20.46 -4.18
C GLY A 811 24.24 21.83 -3.72
N ILE A 812 23.60 22.62 -4.57
CA ILE A 812 23.00 23.90 -4.18
C ILE A 812 21.64 23.62 -3.51
N PRO A 813 21.35 24.20 -2.34
CA PRO A 813 20.08 23.99 -1.66
C PRO A 813 18.91 24.60 -2.46
N LEU A 814 17.90 23.77 -2.78
CA LEU A 814 16.69 24.20 -3.52
C LEU A 814 15.47 24.43 -2.61
N THR A 815 15.61 24.18 -1.31
CA THR A 815 14.55 24.33 -0.30
C THR A 815 15.05 25.20 0.84
N VAL A 816 14.12 25.96 1.46
CA VAL A 816 14.46 26.85 2.59
C VAL A 816 15.09 26.06 3.73
N LEU A 817 14.54 24.89 4.07
CA LEU A 817 15.07 24.05 5.16
C LEU A 817 16.51 23.59 4.88
N ARG A 818 16.83 23.17 3.65
CA ARG A 818 18.20 22.75 3.27
C ARG A 818 19.17 23.93 3.25
N PHE A 819 18.72 25.08 2.74
CA PHE A 819 19.49 26.31 2.80
C PHE A 819 19.81 26.68 4.25
N MET A 820 18.81 26.66 5.15
CA MET A 820 19.01 26.93 6.56
C MET A 820 19.95 25.94 7.22
N LYS A 821 19.87 24.64 6.88
CA LYS A 821 20.81 23.63 7.38
C LYS A 821 22.24 23.91 6.94
N LYS A 822 22.47 24.15 5.65
CA LYS A 822 23.81 24.50 5.12
C LYS A 822 24.34 25.82 5.64
N PHE A 823 23.46 26.79 5.80
CA PHE A 823 23.80 28.07 6.40
C PHE A 823 24.22 27.84 7.85
N TRP A 824 23.45 27.09 8.63
CA TRP A 824 23.77 26.73 10.01
C TRP A 824 25.09 25.95 10.11
N GLU A 825 25.31 24.93 9.30
CA GLU A 825 26.59 24.18 9.24
C GLU A 825 27.78 25.12 8.98
N LYS A 826 27.61 26.12 8.11
CA LYS A 826 28.65 27.14 7.84
C LYS A 826 28.86 28.10 9.00
N VAL A 827 27.77 28.54 9.64
CA VAL A 827 27.88 29.58 10.67
C VAL A 827 28.06 29.02 12.07
N GLN A 828 27.70 27.77 12.38
CA GLN A 828 27.67 27.26 13.76
C GLN A 828 29.03 27.39 14.46
N HIS A 829 30.11 27.15 13.72
CA HIS A 829 31.50 27.23 14.19
C HIS A 829 32.12 28.63 14.14
N ILE A 830 31.38 29.63 13.64
CA ILE A 830 31.84 31.02 13.56
C ILE A 830 31.57 31.71 14.91
N ASP A 831 32.50 32.52 15.40
CA ASP A 831 32.30 33.33 16.62
C ASP A 831 31.13 34.32 16.43
N LYS A 832 30.47 34.71 17.53
CA LYS A 832 29.26 35.56 17.53
C LYS A 832 29.48 36.89 16.80
N VAL A 833 30.68 37.47 16.92
CA VAL A 833 31.07 38.73 16.24
C VAL A 833 31.21 38.50 14.73
N ASP A 834 31.85 37.42 14.34
CA ASP A 834 32.05 37.06 12.93
C ASP A 834 30.76 36.57 12.26
N LYS A 835 29.84 35.95 13.00
CA LYS A 835 28.47 35.61 12.56
C LYS A 835 27.70 36.85 12.14
N VAL A 836 27.77 37.90 12.95
CA VAL A 836 27.11 39.20 12.67
C VAL A 836 27.75 39.86 11.45
N SER A 837 29.08 39.88 11.37
CA SER A 837 29.81 40.39 10.20
C SER A 837 29.50 39.62 8.91
N HIS A 838 29.38 38.29 8.99
CA HIS A 838 29.03 37.42 7.86
C HIS A 838 27.57 37.65 7.41
N LEU A 839 26.64 37.78 8.34
CA LEU A 839 25.23 38.12 8.06
C LEU A 839 25.07 39.52 7.45
N ILE A 840 25.86 40.49 7.92
CA ILE A 840 25.91 41.85 7.35
C ILE A 840 26.49 41.81 5.92
N GLY A 841 27.55 41.03 5.70
CA GLY A 841 28.18 40.84 4.39
C GLY A 841 27.27 40.13 3.36
N LEU A 842 26.42 39.20 3.81
CA LEU A 842 25.45 38.51 2.95
C LEU A 842 24.27 39.39 2.53
N ASN A 843 23.96 40.45 3.29
CA ASN A 843 22.76 41.26 3.09
C ASN A 843 22.92 42.45 2.13
N ASN A 844 24.13 42.74 1.62
CA ASN A 844 24.40 43.76 0.58
C ASN A 844 23.43 44.97 0.58
N LEU A 845 23.26 45.63 1.74
CA LEU A 845 22.38 46.79 1.87
C LEU A 845 23.11 47.96 2.54
N ASN A 846 23.51 48.90 1.68
CA ASN A 846 23.97 50.26 1.94
C ASN A 846 22.90 51.16 2.64
N ALA A 847 22.19 50.66 3.63
CA ALA A 847 21.20 51.44 4.34
C ALA A 847 21.13 51.01 5.80
N ILE A 848 22.08 51.49 6.61
CA ILE A 848 21.85 52.00 7.97
C ILE A 848 23.07 52.88 8.31
N GLN A 849 22.86 54.19 8.24
CA GLN A 849 23.69 55.19 8.91
C GLN A 849 23.38 55.13 10.40
N SER A 850 24.41 54.80 11.19
CA SER A 850 24.68 55.14 12.59
C SER A 850 25.24 53.92 13.31
N HIS A 851 26.56 53.90 13.45
CA HIS A 851 27.29 52.84 14.16
C HIS A 851 27.06 52.86 15.69
N GLN A 852 26.34 53.88 16.21
CA GLN A 852 26.17 54.12 17.64
C GLN A 852 24.90 53.49 18.25
N ASP A 853 23.82 53.28 17.48
CA ASP A 853 22.55 52.76 18.05
C ASP A 853 22.52 51.24 18.22
N LEU A 854 23.41 50.51 17.55
CA LEU A 854 23.47 49.06 17.65
C LEU A 854 24.22 48.61 18.91
N THR A 855 25.30 49.28 19.29
CA THR A 855 26.13 48.90 20.45
C THR A 855 25.48 49.14 21.80
N GLU A 856 24.58 50.11 21.95
CA GLU A 856 23.96 50.43 23.25
C GLU A 856 22.72 49.58 23.60
N ASN A 857 22.18 48.80 22.65
CA ASN A 857 21.05 47.89 22.90
C ASN A 857 21.45 46.39 22.89
N PHE A 858 22.74 46.08 22.84
CA PHE A 858 23.28 44.72 22.91
C PHE A 858 23.56 44.28 24.36
N ASP A 859 22.54 44.34 25.21
CA ASP A 859 22.55 43.59 26.46
C ASP A 859 21.35 42.64 26.46
N ILE A 860 21.56 41.45 25.87
CA ILE A 860 20.53 40.41 25.73
C ILE A 860 21.13 39.05 26.02
N GLN A 861 20.55 38.40 27.03
CA GLN A 861 20.65 37.00 27.37
C GLN A 861 20.60 36.08 26.13
N GLY A 862 21.72 35.39 25.88
CA GLY A 862 21.79 34.01 25.39
C GLY A 862 21.21 33.65 24.02
N ASN A 863 19.88 33.65 23.84
CA ASN A 863 19.24 32.65 22.97
C ASN A 863 18.29 33.16 21.88
N ASN A 864 18.18 34.46 21.61
CA ASN A 864 17.08 34.99 20.76
C ASN A 864 17.48 35.81 19.52
N ILE A 865 18.70 35.64 19.01
CA ILE A 865 19.17 36.42 17.85
C ILE A 865 18.58 35.91 16.52
N GLY A 866 18.26 34.62 16.40
CA GLY A 866 17.66 34.05 15.18
C GLY A 866 16.20 34.46 14.92
N LEU A 867 15.47 34.91 15.94
CA LEU A 867 14.03 35.18 15.88
C LEU A 867 13.67 36.64 15.56
N LYS A 868 14.55 37.62 15.81
CA LYS A 868 14.26 39.03 15.52
C LYS A 868 14.55 39.45 14.07
N LEU A 869 15.48 38.80 13.37
CA LEU A 869 15.61 38.96 11.90
C LEU A 869 14.44 38.33 11.14
N HIS A 870 13.75 37.37 11.77
CA HIS A 870 12.58 36.67 11.23
C HIS A 870 11.37 37.58 10.98
N HIS A 871 11.29 38.74 11.65
CA HIS A 871 10.15 39.66 11.53
C HIS A 871 10.33 40.75 10.46
N LYS A 872 11.56 41.13 10.08
CA LYS A 872 11.79 42.18 9.06
C LYS A 872 11.94 41.64 7.64
N VAL A 873 12.44 40.41 7.45
CA VAL A 873 12.59 39.80 6.11
C VAL A 873 11.28 39.13 5.63
N VAL A 874 10.38 38.76 6.54
CA VAL A 874 9.09 38.09 6.21
C VAL A 874 7.93 39.11 6.07
N ALA A 875 8.22 40.41 6.02
CA ALA A 875 7.20 41.45 5.82
C ALA A 875 6.60 41.48 4.39
N SER A 876 7.10 40.68 3.45
CA SER A 876 6.46 40.44 2.14
C SER A 876 5.64 39.14 2.11
N GLY A 877 4.68 39.05 3.03
CA GLY A 877 3.44 38.28 2.86
C GLY A 877 3.54 36.76 2.92
N ILE A 878 3.29 36.18 4.11
CA ILE A 878 2.56 34.91 4.32
C ILE A 878 2.00 34.93 5.76
N ASN A 879 0.72 34.57 5.90
CA ASN A 879 -0.06 34.62 7.14
C ASN A 879 0.20 33.34 7.99
N ILE A 880 1.11 33.39 8.96
CA ILE A 880 1.54 32.26 9.84
C ILE A 880 0.65 32.13 11.10
N THR A 881 -0.50 32.79 11.17
CA THR A 881 -1.28 32.90 12.41
C THR A 881 -2.08 31.63 12.78
N LYS A 882 -2.32 30.69 11.85
CA LYS A 882 -3.16 29.49 12.11
C LYS A 882 -2.42 28.28 12.69
N ALA A 883 -1.09 28.22 12.58
CA ALA A 883 -0.30 27.13 13.14
C ALA A 883 0.08 27.36 14.61
N LEU A 884 0.31 28.63 14.98
CA LEU A 884 0.53 29.03 16.38
C LEU A 884 -0.72 28.84 17.24
N ASP A 885 -1.90 29.15 16.72
CA ASP A 885 -3.17 29.06 17.46
C ASP A 885 -3.57 27.61 17.85
N ARG A 886 -3.00 26.60 17.17
CA ARG A 886 -3.17 25.17 17.54
C ARG A 886 -2.22 24.72 18.64
N LYS A 887 -1.02 25.32 18.73
CA LYS A 887 0.00 24.98 19.73
C LYS A 887 -0.33 25.63 21.08
N THR A 888 -0.90 26.84 21.07
CA THR A 888 -1.40 27.51 22.27
C THR A 888 -2.57 26.76 22.92
N ARG A 889 -3.51 26.24 22.11
CA ARG A 889 -4.65 25.43 22.60
C ARG A 889 -4.28 24.02 23.07
N GLN A 890 -3.11 23.50 22.66
CA GLN A 890 -2.56 22.24 23.18
C GLN A 890 -1.88 22.43 24.54
N ASN A 891 -1.26 23.59 24.77
CA ASN A 891 -0.65 23.92 26.06
C ASN A 891 -1.69 24.27 27.13
N GLU A 892 -2.84 24.86 26.76
CA GLU A 892 -3.93 25.19 27.69
C GLU A 892 -4.71 23.95 28.20
N ARG A 893 -4.54 22.77 27.58
CA ARG A 893 -5.16 21.51 28.03
C ARG A 893 -4.25 20.63 28.88
N ALA A 894 -3.02 21.07 29.17
CA ALA A 894 -2.07 20.32 29.99
C ALA A 894 -2.19 20.64 31.50
N GLN A 895 -3.25 21.31 31.94
CA GLN A 895 -3.38 21.80 33.32
C GLN A 895 -4.60 21.25 34.09
N GLU A 896 -5.24 20.19 33.59
CA GLU A 896 -6.20 19.38 34.35
C GLU A 896 -5.97 17.91 33.99
N ASP A 897 -5.22 17.18 34.84
CA ASP A 897 -5.49 15.79 35.25
C ASP A 897 -4.30 15.27 36.08
N LYS A 898 -4.46 15.28 37.41
CA LYS A 898 -3.62 14.56 38.37
C LYS A 898 -4.27 13.20 38.64
N GLU A 899 -3.85 12.16 37.90
CA GLU A 899 -3.96 10.75 38.33
C GLU A 899 -3.24 9.84 37.32
N LEU A 900 -1.90 9.76 37.33
CA LEU A 900 -1.18 8.76 36.52
C LEU A 900 0.30 8.52 36.91
N GLU A 901 0.58 8.08 38.14
CA GLU A 901 1.96 7.71 38.55
C GLU A 901 2.41 6.30 38.11
N SER A 902 1.61 5.53 37.36
CA SER A 902 2.01 4.20 36.85
C SER A 902 2.26 4.12 35.34
N THR A 903 2.27 5.25 34.63
CA THR A 903 2.48 5.31 33.15
C THR A 903 3.84 5.89 32.76
N ILE A 904 4.47 6.65 33.66
CA ILE A 904 5.75 7.33 33.41
C ILE A 904 6.91 6.33 33.19
N ASP A 905 6.92 5.18 33.88
CA ASP A 905 7.95 4.14 33.69
C ASP A 905 7.87 3.44 32.32
N ASN A 906 6.67 3.33 31.74
CA ASN A 906 6.48 2.72 30.41
C ASN A 906 6.80 3.70 29.28
N GLU A 907 6.58 5.00 29.47
CA GLU A 907 6.93 6.05 28.50
C GLU A 907 8.43 6.33 28.47
N MET A 908 9.12 6.30 29.62
CA MET A 908 10.58 6.36 29.68
C MET A 908 11.24 5.18 28.93
N TYR A 909 10.70 3.97 29.08
CA TYR A 909 11.21 2.78 28.39
C TYR A 909 11.01 2.86 26.87
N LEU A 910 9.90 3.47 26.43
CA LEU A 910 9.59 3.68 25.00
C LEU A 910 10.45 4.77 24.38
N LEU A 911 10.70 5.86 25.11
CA LEU A 911 11.61 6.95 24.69
C LEU A 911 13.05 6.46 24.59
N GLN A 912 13.51 5.63 25.52
CA GLN A 912 14.86 5.07 25.49
C GLN A 912 15.04 4.05 24.35
N TYR A 913 13.99 3.28 24.04
CA TYR A 913 13.96 2.36 22.89
C TYR A 913 14.00 3.13 21.55
N LEU A 914 13.17 4.17 21.41
CA LEU A 914 13.12 5.02 20.21
C LEU A 914 14.42 5.81 20.01
N LEU A 915 15.02 6.34 21.08
CA LEU A 915 16.33 7.00 20.99
C LEU A 915 17.43 6.04 20.55
N THR A 916 17.40 4.79 21.03
CA THR A 916 18.42 3.80 20.66
C THR A 916 18.30 3.42 19.18
N GLU A 917 17.08 3.23 18.67
CA GLU A 917 16.82 2.98 17.23
C GLU A 917 17.24 4.17 16.36
N ILE A 918 16.89 5.39 16.77
CA ILE A 918 17.25 6.63 16.08
C ILE A 918 18.78 6.80 16.04
N ILE A 919 19.49 6.60 17.16
CA ILE A 919 20.95 6.72 17.22
C ILE A 919 21.65 5.64 16.39
N THR A 920 21.09 4.43 16.28
CA THR A 920 21.66 3.38 15.41
C THR A 920 21.47 3.62 13.91
N GLU A 921 20.51 4.46 13.52
CA GLU A 921 20.27 4.82 12.11
C GLU A 921 20.89 6.18 11.73
N MET A 922 21.47 6.89 12.70
CA MET A 922 22.17 8.16 12.48
C MET A 922 23.61 7.92 12.03
N ASP A 923 24.04 8.66 11.01
CA ASP A 923 25.43 8.69 10.59
C ASP A 923 26.32 9.42 11.63
N GLU A 924 27.63 9.24 11.52
CA GLU A 924 28.62 9.84 12.43
C GLU A 924 28.49 11.38 12.50
N ASP A 925 28.11 12.02 11.40
CA ASP A 925 27.94 13.46 11.31
C ASP A 925 26.77 13.95 12.18
N ALA A 926 25.64 13.22 12.16
CA ALA A 926 24.49 13.52 13.00
C ALA A 926 24.75 13.23 14.49
N ILE A 927 25.58 12.23 14.80
CA ILE A 927 26.04 11.94 16.16
C ILE A 927 26.98 13.06 16.66
N ASN A 928 27.88 13.56 15.81
CA ASN A 928 28.80 14.64 16.15
C ASN A 928 28.04 15.98 16.34
N MET A 929 27.02 16.26 15.53
CA MET A 929 26.13 17.42 15.75
C MET A 929 25.43 17.39 17.11
N LEU A 930 24.94 16.23 17.55
CA LEU A 930 24.34 16.08 18.88
C LEU A 930 25.37 16.25 20.01
N ARG A 931 26.61 15.80 19.78
CA ARG A 931 27.72 15.93 20.72
C ARG A 931 28.13 17.40 20.92
N GLU A 932 28.17 18.19 19.84
CA GLU A 932 28.44 19.63 19.92
C GLU A 932 27.30 20.42 20.55
N ALA A 933 26.04 20.06 20.24
CA ALA A 933 24.88 20.66 20.88
C ALA A 933 24.85 20.41 22.40
N GLY A 934 25.28 19.22 22.84
CA GLY A 934 25.43 18.89 24.26
C GLY A 934 26.50 19.72 24.96
N LYS A 935 27.68 19.89 24.36
CA LYS A 935 28.76 20.73 24.91
C LYS A 935 28.34 22.21 25.07
N ALA A 936 27.60 22.75 24.11
CA ALA A 936 27.13 24.14 24.16
C ALA A 936 26.09 24.41 25.27
N MET A 937 25.41 23.37 25.79
CA MET A 937 24.45 23.50 26.87
C MET A 937 25.11 23.46 28.26
N THR A 938 26.15 22.66 28.45
CA THR A 938 26.89 22.55 29.72
C THR A 938 27.76 23.77 30.01
N GLU A 939 28.28 24.45 28.98
CA GLU A 939 29.11 25.66 29.14
C GLU A 939 28.31 26.91 29.54
N ASN A 940 26.98 26.91 29.39
CA ASN A 940 26.11 28.04 29.76
C ASN A 940 25.58 28.01 31.20
N THR A 941 25.84 26.96 31.98
CA THR A 941 25.27 26.78 33.33
C THR A 941 26.19 27.21 34.48
N GLN A 942 27.42 27.68 34.19
CA GLN A 942 28.34 28.20 35.20
C GLN A 942 28.61 29.69 34.99
N LEU A 943 27.69 30.57 35.43
CA LEU A 943 27.96 31.98 35.77
C LEU A 943 26.72 32.62 36.44
N ASN A 944 26.73 32.65 37.77
CA ASN A 944 26.24 33.70 38.69
C ASN A 944 25.66 33.11 40.00
N ASP A 945 26.27 33.54 41.10
CA ASP A 945 26.09 33.16 42.51
C ASP A 945 25.34 34.31 43.26
N PRO A 946 25.21 34.33 44.61
CA PRO A 946 24.31 33.60 45.51
C PRO A 946 23.27 34.50 46.23
N LEU A 947 22.21 33.93 46.84
CA LEU A 947 21.70 34.24 48.21
C LEU A 947 20.32 33.57 48.53
N THR A 948 20.41 32.56 49.40
CA THR A 948 19.58 32.14 50.55
C THR A 948 18.04 32.11 50.55
N ASP A 949 17.56 30.91 50.92
CA ASP A 949 16.46 30.53 51.81
C ASP A 949 15.00 30.78 51.43
N VAL A 950 14.39 29.80 50.76
CA VAL A 950 13.10 29.20 51.16
C VAL A 950 13.14 27.70 50.85
N GLN A 951 12.98 26.88 51.89
CA GLN A 951 12.83 25.41 51.80
C GLN A 951 11.46 25.02 51.22
N ASP A 952 11.42 23.81 50.65
CA ASP A 952 10.26 23.05 50.16
C ASP A 952 9.72 23.42 48.77
N PHE A 953 10.22 22.69 47.76
CA PHE A 953 9.46 22.01 46.68
C PHE A 953 10.46 21.44 45.66
N LYS A 954 10.65 20.11 45.62
CA LYS A 954 11.35 19.42 44.52
C LYS A 954 10.47 18.31 43.96
N PRO A 955 10.04 18.39 42.69
CA PRO A 955 9.81 17.22 41.86
C PRO A 955 10.85 17.13 40.74
N GLN A 956 11.42 15.93 40.65
CA GLN A 956 12.15 15.29 39.56
C GLN A 956 12.10 15.98 38.18
N GLN A 957 13.00 16.93 37.94
CA GLN A 957 13.31 17.44 36.60
C GLN A 957 14.82 17.47 36.33
N MET A 958 15.52 16.42 36.78
CA MET A 958 16.91 16.13 36.42
C MET A 958 17.07 14.62 36.31
N ASN A 959 16.98 14.07 35.09
CA ASN A 959 17.48 12.71 34.80
C ASN A 959 17.63 12.40 33.29
N PHE A 960 17.35 13.34 32.38
CA PHE A 960 17.51 13.10 30.93
C PHE A 960 18.95 13.35 30.46
N GLU A 961 19.58 14.42 30.92
CA GLU A 961 20.96 14.77 30.54
C GLU A 961 21.99 13.78 31.10
N ALA A 962 21.84 13.37 32.36
CA ALA A 962 22.73 12.38 32.99
C ALA A 962 22.64 11.01 32.28
N ALA A 963 21.43 10.57 31.91
CA ALA A 963 21.24 9.31 31.18
C ALA A 963 21.80 9.36 29.76
N LEU A 964 21.78 10.53 29.10
CA LEU A 964 22.36 10.71 27.76
C LEU A 964 23.89 10.76 27.83
N ILE A 965 24.45 11.45 28.83
CA ILE A 965 25.90 11.54 29.06
C ILE A 965 26.49 10.17 29.43
N ASP A 966 25.84 9.41 30.33
CA ASP A 966 26.27 8.07 30.71
C ASP A 966 26.19 7.07 29.54
N LEU A 967 25.16 7.19 28.69
CA LEU A 967 25.00 6.34 27.51
C LEU A 967 26.08 6.63 26.46
N ILE A 968 26.45 7.90 26.28
CA ILE A 968 27.51 8.34 25.36
C ILE A 968 28.90 7.92 25.89
N ALA A 969 29.15 8.09 27.20
CA ALA A 969 30.39 7.67 27.84
C ALA A 969 30.59 6.14 27.82
N SER A 970 29.51 5.36 27.91
CA SER A 970 29.58 3.89 27.90
C SER A 970 29.99 3.26 26.56
N LYS A 971 30.03 4.05 25.47
CA LYS A 971 30.30 3.59 24.10
C LYS A 971 31.72 3.87 23.59
N ASN A 972 32.56 4.58 24.34
CA ASN A 972 33.99 4.79 24.05
C ASN A 972 34.80 4.89 25.36
N PRO A 973 35.60 3.88 25.76
CA PRO A 973 36.25 3.86 27.08
C PRO A 973 37.57 4.64 27.15
N GLU A 974 38.02 5.28 26.08
CA GLU A 974 39.28 6.04 26.09
C GLU A 974 38.99 7.53 25.98
N THR A 975 38.88 8.20 27.13
CA THR A 975 39.47 9.52 27.42
C THR A 975 38.97 9.98 28.79
N ASP A 976 39.74 9.68 29.83
CA ASP A 976 39.69 10.46 31.07
C ASP A 976 41.09 10.48 31.69
N SER A 977 41.80 11.61 31.51
CA SER A 977 42.69 12.22 32.51
C SER A 977 43.56 13.31 31.86
N THR A 978 43.40 14.54 32.37
CA THR A 978 44.42 15.61 32.45
C THR A 978 45.07 16.11 31.14
N TRP A 979 44.55 17.22 30.60
CA TRP A 979 45.29 18.11 29.70
C TRP A 979 45.17 19.56 30.20
N GLU A 980 45.89 19.85 31.28
CA GLU A 980 46.41 21.19 31.53
C GLU A 980 47.84 21.29 30.93
N SER A 981 48.13 22.44 30.30
CA SER A 981 49.44 22.94 29.82
C SER A 981 50.01 22.39 28.49
N CYS A 982 49.87 23.18 27.39
CA CYS A 982 50.96 23.98 26.79
C CYS A 982 50.67 24.43 25.34
N SER A 983 50.57 25.76 25.17
CA SER A 983 50.80 26.65 23.99
C SER A 983 50.37 26.18 22.58
N LEU A 984 49.26 26.64 22.00
CA LEU A 984 48.84 27.98 21.51
C LEU A 984 49.41 28.47 20.15
N ASP A 985 50.59 28.05 19.67
CA ASP A 985 51.15 28.60 18.41
C ASP A 985 51.36 27.60 17.26
N ASN A 986 51.25 26.29 17.47
CA ASN A 986 51.48 25.31 16.38
C ASN A 986 50.21 24.80 15.68
N PHE A 987 49.01 25.11 16.19
CA PHE A 987 47.75 24.73 15.52
C PHE A 987 47.14 25.87 14.69
N LYS A 988 47.78 27.05 14.67
CA LYS A 988 47.39 28.21 13.85
C LYS A 988 48.01 28.23 12.44
N LYS A 989 48.60 27.11 12.00
CA LYS A 989 48.83 26.80 10.58
C LYS A 989 47.82 25.76 10.16
#